data_AF-A0A4Y8L3E3-F1
#
_entry.id   AF-A0A4Y8L3E3-F1
#
_cell.length_a   1.000
_cell.length_b   1.000
_cell.length_c   1.000
_cell.angle_alpha   90.00
_cell.angle_beta   90.00
_cell.angle_gamma   90.00
#
_symmetry.space_group_name_H-M   'P 1'
#
loop_
_entity.id
_entity.type
_entity.pdbx_description
1 polymer ?
#
loop_
_entity_poly.entity_id
_entity_poly.type
_entity_poly.pdbx_seq_one_letter_code
_entity_poly.pdbx_strand_id
1 'polypeptide(L)'
;MKKLFVFLLFLLSSTGLWFFFYITGQDELEINPHFERAVMQSMGYTSGAFRPELTHGVRELDLKDLQLESIEGIQYFKDLEVLDLKDNLITDAALLGELPKLRWLDLSGNNIEKVSLNTERLTYFNAEGNNLTHIEFLEGIPRVNEIDISDNEISDLQSIRNMDYLTALDASRNHIKNLEPLSNLKNLIRLDLRENQITDLSPLAGSVPLSDQLLLDGNQIVNFSGLSEKLSVIVEKDVVVKPSIHFSNESGFIDEGEAVTITSSDPELKIYYTLDGSKPTPQSLAYNEPIIMSRQLDEGAQVLANIKTSPLRDPFDFRKDEVKVAHVIRAAAYRNGQLEIEDTSTYFLSNEIFTRSKLPVISIVASNRDLFSDDYGIYVPGTMHDPENPGTGNYEIRGSDGDRKAVMTYFDGYGQEMFTETVNMRIHGGYTRQLPQKSIRLYADGGEGNTRFYYPFFGDEGSGSYDRLLLRNGGNDWRSTLLRDAMMHRLVEDRGIANQLDQPAIVIVNGEYWGIHQIRETFSADYIEQYYNVKASEVALLEANPDTETGFTVEEGDISALNEYLKFVYAVTQRNIQAPSTVDFVEEHIDLDQFLEYAAYQIYFANQDSFMNNTAIWKKNEYYSRESDSHHDGRWRWMLFDTDRGFGLVEREEGVNQNTIQWLLRDHRSTTLFRTLIQNEEIKERFVVILSDLLNQNFESENVIEVITEMENEIKGEVPASIYRWKNIGSVALWEQNVEELNVFARERPGIVRDQVNEILGLEGYEDITVDLSDPELSLIKINSLLISPNEKSWSGVYYKGSTLTIQKQFKDGETITEQIIVGE
;
A
#
# COMPACT_ATOMS: atom_id res chain seq x y z
N MET A 1 -20.64 54.70 57.71
CA MET A 1 -21.89 54.83 58.47
C MET A 1 -22.30 53.45 58.88
N LYS A 2 -21.96 53.04 60.09
CA LYS A 2 -20.95 53.66 60.99
C LYS A 2 -20.43 52.53 61.89
N LYS A 3 -19.32 51.91 61.47
CA LYS A 3 -17.97 52.10 62.04
C LYS A 3 -17.80 51.54 63.47
N LEU A 4 -17.01 50.46 63.54
CA LEU A 4 -15.73 50.37 64.29
C LEU A 4 -15.74 50.21 65.84
N PHE A 5 -15.10 49.11 66.28
CA PHE A 5 -14.15 48.96 67.42
C PHE A 5 -14.61 48.95 68.90
N VAL A 6 -14.14 47.93 69.67
CA VAL A 6 -13.23 47.99 70.86
C VAL A 6 -13.46 46.80 71.86
N PHE A 7 -12.40 46.00 72.06
CA PHE A 7 -11.88 45.26 73.25
C PHE A 7 -12.78 44.67 74.36
N LEU A 8 -12.49 43.38 74.70
CA LEU A 8 -12.03 42.83 76.01
C LEU A 8 -11.77 41.30 75.77
N LEU A 9 -10.57 40.72 75.64
CA LEU A 9 -9.48 40.42 76.61
C LEU A 9 -10.02 40.07 78.02
N PHE A 10 -9.64 38.99 78.73
CA PHE A 10 -8.40 38.20 78.77
C PHE A 10 -8.67 36.90 79.61
N LEU A 11 -7.99 35.80 79.28
CA LEU A 11 -7.57 34.68 80.17
C LEU A 11 -8.61 34.01 81.11
N LEU A 12 -8.99 32.77 80.79
CA LEU A 12 -9.09 31.70 81.80
C LEU A 12 -8.51 30.41 81.21
N SER A 13 -7.28 30.14 81.63
CA SER A 13 -6.42 29.04 81.25
C SER A 13 -6.78 27.72 81.95
N SER A 14 -6.32 26.64 81.33
CA SER A 14 -5.91 25.36 81.94
C SER A 14 -6.99 24.51 82.59
N THR A 15 -7.50 23.52 81.83
CA THR A 15 -7.75 22.13 82.29
C THR A 15 -8.28 21.20 81.18
N GLY A 16 -8.58 21.70 79.97
CA GLY A 16 -9.14 20.88 78.89
C GLY A 16 -8.17 20.15 77.96
N LEU A 17 -6.86 20.09 78.28
CA LEU A 17 -5.81 19.75 77.30
C LEU A 17 -5.15 18.36 77.48
N TRP A 18 -5.75 17.45 78.25
CA TRP A 18 -5.23 16.08 78.40
C TRP A 18 -6.24 14.95 78.09
N PHE A 19 -7.48 15.27 77.72
CA PHE A 19 -8.46 14.28 77.27
C PHE A 19 -8.67 14.26 75.75
N PHE A 20 -7.87 15.03 75.01
CA PHE A 20 -7.96 15.18 73.55
C PHE A 20 -6.89 14.39 72.77
N PHE A 21 -6.08 13.55 73.44
CA PHE A 21 -4.96 12.82 72.83
C PHE A 21 -5.10 11.28 72.86
N TYR A 22 -6.29 10.73 73.15
CA TYR A 22 -6.51 9.26 73.09
C TYR A 22 -7.66 8.81 72.18
N ILE A 23 -8.24 9.72 71.38
CA ILE A 23 -9.21 9.36 70.33
C ILE A 23 -8.85 10.10 69.03
N THR A 24 -7.57 10.04 68.66
CA THR A 24 -7.08 10.44 67.34
C THR A 24 -6.05 9.40 66.93
N GLY A 25 -6.47 8.43 66.12
CA GLY A 25 -5.61 7.34 65.65
C GLY A 25 -6.33 6.04 65.31
N GLN A 26 -7.58 6.08 64.84
CA GLN A 26 -7.96 5.10 63.82
C GLN A 26 -7.89 5.87 62.51
N ASP A 27 -6.87 5.57 61.71
CA ASP A 27 -6.88 5.92 60.29
C ASP A 27 -8.21 5.41 59.73
N GLU A 28 -9.08 6.31 59.26
CA GLU A 28 -10.27 5.90 58.52
C GLU A 28 -9.76 5.13 57.30
N LEU A 29 -10.13 3.86 57.19
CA LEU A 29 -9.82 3.03 56.03
C LEU A 29 -10.41 3.73 54.80
N GLU A 30 -9.55 4.22 53.90
CA GLU A 30 -9.98 4.72 52.60
C GLU A 30 -10.45 3.52 51.77
N ILE A 31 -11.76 3.28 51.77
CA ILE A 31 -12.43 2.23 51.00
C ILE A 31 -13.52 2.91 50.18
N ASN A 32 -13.65 2.52 48.91
CA ASN A 32 -14.69 3.06 48.06
C ASN A 32 -16.09 2.71 48.64
N PRO A 33 -16.99 3.70 48.90
CA PRO A 33 -18.28 3.43 49.54
C PRO A 33 -19.22 2.54 48.73
N HIS A 34 -19.03 2.47 47.40
CA HIS A 34 -19.79 1.58 46.54
C HIS A 34 -19.28 0.14 46.69
N PHE A 35 -17.96 -0.05 46.65
CA PHE A 35 -17.31 -1.32 46.91
C PHE A 35 -17.63 -1.85 48.32
N GLU A 36 -17.52 -1.01 49.35
CA GLU A 36 -17.89 -1.36 50.72
C GLU A 36 -19.32 -1.91 50.80
N ARG A 37 -20.28 -1.24 50.16
CA ARG A 37 -21.68 -1.67 50.17
C ARG A 37 -21.86 -3.00 49.44
N ALA A 38 -21.26 -3.15 48.26
CA ALA A 38 -21.31 -4.36 47.47
C ALA A 38 -20.76 -5.56 48.24
N VAL A 39 -19.59 -5.39 48.86
CA VAL A 39 -18.92 -6.41 49.68
C VAL A 39 -19.75 -6.79 50.90
N MET A 40 -20.25 -5.80 51.65
CA MET A 40 -21.08 -6.07 52.84
C MET A 40 -22.37 -6.80 52.46
N GLN A 41 -23.00 -6.45 51.34
CA GLN A 41 -24.19 -7.15 50.82
C GLN A 41 -23.86 -8.59 50.37
N SER A 42 -22.76 -8.79 49.64
CA SER A 42 -22.30 -10.11 49.20
C SER A 42 -22.01 -11.04 50.39
N MET A 43 -21.49 -10.50 51.49
CA MET A 43 -21.28 -11.24 52.75
C MET A 43 -22.56 -11.40 53.61
N GLY A 44 -23.71 -10.88 53.17
CA GLY A 44 -25.00 -11.05 53.84
C GLY A 44 -25.33 -10.01 54.93
N TYR A 45 -24.59 -8.90 55.01
CA TYR A 45 -24.87 -7.81 55.94
C TYR A 45 -25.82 -6.77 55.33
N THR A 46 -26.86 -6.40 56.09
CA THR A 46 -27.87 -5.41 55.65
C THR A 46 -27.64 -3.99 56.20
N SER A 47 -26.73 -3.83 57.17
CA SER A 47 -26.27 -2.55 57.71
C SER A 47 -24.96 -2.72 58.49
N GLY A 48 -24.14 -1.67 58.58
CA GLY A 48 -22.85 -1.66 59.26
C GLY A 48 -21.71 -1.17 58.35
N ALA A 49 -20.67 -0.61 58.96
CA ALA A 49 -19.45 -0.22 58.24
C ALA A 49 -18.50 -1.42 58.10
N PHE A 50 -17.78 -1.49 56.98
CA PHE A 50 -16.74 -2.47 56.73
C PHE A 50 -15.65 -2.38 57.79
N ARG A 51 -15.14 -3.54 58.20
CA ARG A 51 -13.99 -3.65 59.08
C ARG A 51 -13.10 -4.80 58.61
N PRO A 52 -11.76 -4.65 58.59
CA PRO A 52 -10.86 -5.70 58.12
C PRO A 52 -11.03 -7.04 58.84
N GLU A 53 -11.51 -7.06 60.08
CA GLU A 53 -11.76 -8.32 60.80
C GLU A 53 -12.89 -9.16 60.17
N LEU A 54 -13.79 -8.54 59.39
CA LEU A 54 -14.88 -9.23 58.69
C LEU A 54 -14.38 -10.02 57.47
N THR A 55 -13.18 -9.73 56.96
CA THR A 55 -12.62 -10.42 55.78
C THR A 55 -12.00 -11.77 56.14
N HIS A 56 -11.74 -12.03 57.43
CA HIS A 56 -11.09 -13.26 57.86
C HIS A 56 -11.96 -14.49 57.59
N GLY A 57 -11.39 -15.47 56.89
CA GLY A 57 -12.09 -16.71 56.54
C GLY A 57 -13.10 -16.59 55.39
N VAL A 58 -13.27 -15.41 54.79
CA VAL A 58 -14.05 -15.25 53.56
C VAL A 58 -13.24 -15.83 52.39
N ARG A 59 -13.80 -16.86 51.74
CA ARG A 59 -13.14 -17.61 50.67
C ARG A 59 -13.71 -17.35 49.28
N GLU A 60 -14.94 -16.88 49.21
CA GLU A 60 -15.65 -16.66 47.96
C GLU A 60 -16.34 -15.31 48.07
N LEU A 61 -16.24 -14.52 47.00
CA LEU A 61 -16.88 -13.22 46.91
C LEU A 61 -17.42 -13.04 45.50
N ASP A 62 -18.73 -12.89 45.40
CA ASP A 62 -19.44 -12.64 44.14
C ASP A 62 -19.83 -11.16 44.11
N LEU A 63 -19.27 -10.43 43.15
CA LEU A 63 -19.42 -8.99 42.95
C LEU A 63 -19.76 -8.66 41.49
N LYS A 64 -20.32 -9.59 40.72
CA LYS A 64 -20.66 -9.35 39.32
C LYS A 64 -21.81 -8.37 39.14
N ASP A 65 -21.79 -7.60 38.04
CA ASP A 65 -22.89 -6.71 37.63
C ASP A 65 -23.32 -5.72 38.73
N LEU A 66 -22.33 -5.10 39.38
CA LEU A 66 -22.55 -4.16 40.48
C LEU A 66 -22.12 -2.74 40.13
N GLN A 67 -21.69 -2.47 38.89
CA GLN A 67 -21.20 -1.16 38.44
C GLN A 67 -20.03 -0.64 39.32
N LEU A 68 -19.14 -1.54 39.74
CA LEU A 68 -17.97 -1.18 40.53
C LEU A 68 -16.94 -0.47 39.66
N GLU A 69 -16.53 0.74 40.04
CA GLU A 69 -15.44 1.49 39.38
C GLU A 69 -14.08 1.22 40.05
N SER A 70 -14.09 0.79 41.31
CA SER A 70 -12.89 0.56 42.12
C SER A 70 -13.09 -0.65 43.04
N ILE A 71 -12.00 -1.38 43.25
CA ILE A 71 -11.91 -2.52 44.18
C ILE A 71 -11.07 -2.17 45.43
N GLU A 72 -10.87 -0.89 45.71
CA GLU A 72 -10.15 -0.45 46.90
C GLU A 72 -10.83 -0.96 48.18
N GLY A 73 -10.10 -1.78 48.94
CA GLY A 73 -10.60 -2.57 50.06
C GLY A 73 -10.46 -4.08 49.82
N ILE A 74 -10.32 -4.55 48.58
CA ILE A 74 -10.16 -5.97 48.27
C ILE A 74 -8.88 -6.55 48.89
N GLN A 75 -7.82 -5.75 49.06
CA GLN A 75 -6.52 -6.16 49.59
C GLN A 75 -6.59 -6.74 51.02
N TYR A 76 -7.68 -6.52 51.75
CA TYR A 76 -7.90 -7.08 53.09
C TYR A 76 -8.40 -8.53 53.08
N PHE A 77 -8.87 -9.06 51.93
CA PHE A 77 -9.41 -10.42 51.80
C PHE A 77 -8.30 -11.48 51.59
N LYS A 78 -7.38 -11.60 52.56
CA LYS A 78 -6.20 -12.48 52.46
C LYS A 78 -6.51 -13.99 52.40
N ASP A 79 -7.74 -14.39 52.70
CA ASP A 79 -8.22 -15.76 52.64
C ASP A 79 -9.02 -16.12 51.36
N LEU A 80 -9.18 -15.15 50.44
CA LEU A 80 -10.01 -15.29 49.26
C LEU A 80 -9.44 -16.30 48.25
N GLU A 81 -10.31 -17.19 47.77
CA GLU A 81 -9.98 -18.27 46.85
C GLU A 81 -10.77 -18.11 45.53
N VAL A 82 -12.00 -17.61 45.58
CA VAL A 82 -12.86 -17.38 44.41
C VAL A 82 -13.32 -15.92 44.41
N LEU A 83 -13.10 -15.23 43.31
CA LEU A 83 -13.52 -13.83 43.13
C LEU A 83 -14.16 -13.65 41.75
N ASP A 84 -15.42 -13.22 41.74
CA ASP A 84 -16.18 -12.87 40.54
C ASP A 84 -16.39 -11.35 40.52
N LEU A 85 -15.73 -10.65 39.60
CA LEU A 85 -15.82 -9.21 39.35
C LEU A 85 -16.39 -8.89 37.96
N LYS A 86 -17.04 -9.88 37.33
CA LYS A 86 -17.58 -9.76 35.98
C LYS A 86 -18.55 -8.58 35.82
N ASP A 87 -18.60 -7.98 34.62
CA ASP A 87 -19.57 -6.97 34.21
C ASP A 87 -19.61 -5.76 35.16
N ASN A 88 -18.44 -5.15 35.38
CA ASN A 88 -18.29 -3.94 36.19
C ASN A 88 -17.62 -2.82 35.37
N LEU A 89 -17.16 -1.76 36.02
CA LEU A 89 -16.53 -0.59 35.38
C LEU A 89 -15.10 -0.38 35.88
N ILE A 90 -14.43 -1.46 36.30
CA ILE A 90 -13.10 -1.40 36.91
C ILE A 90 -12.07 -1.04 35.84
N THR A 91 -11.16 -0.12 36.16
CA THR A 91 -10.06 0.29 35.28
C THR A 91 -8.68 -0.15 35.78
N ASP A 92 -8.53 -0.29 37.11
CA ASP A 92 -7.28 -0.70 37.77
C ASP A 92 -7.52 -1.88 38.71
N ALA A 93 -6.89 -3.01 38.39
CA ALA A 93 -6.94 -4.25 39.15
C ALA A 93 -5.61 -4.59 39.84
N ALA A 94 -4.71 -3.61 40.05
CA ALA A 94 -3.40 -3.83 40.69
C ALA A 94 -3.50 -4.38 42.12
N LEU A 95 -4.58 -4.09 42.85
CA LEU A 95 -4.79 -4.58 44.22
C LEU A 95 -5.04 -6.09 44.29
N LEU A 96 -5.28 -6.77 43.16
CA LEU A 96 -5.42 -8.23 43.15
C LEU A 96 -4.10 -8.96 43.43
N GLY A 97 -2.95 -8.30 43.25
CA GLY A 97 -1.63 -8.83 43.60
C GLY A 97 -1.46 -9.10 45.10
N GLU A 98 -2.37 -8.55 45.91
CA GLU A 98 -2.39 -8.69 47.37
C GLU A 98 -3.18 -9.93 47.85
N LEU A 99 -3.68 -10.77 46.94
CA LEU A 99 -4.57 -11.91 47.20
C LEU A 99 -3.88 -13.27 46.95
N PRO A 100 -3.07 -13.78 47.90
CA PRO A 100 -2.16 -14.90 47.65
C PRO A 100 -2.83 -16.28 47.55
N LYS A 101 -4.15 -16.37 47.70
CA LYS A 101 -4.89 -17.63 47.78
C LYS A 101 -5.89 -17.87 46.66
N LEU A 102 -6.01 -16.92 45.71
CA LEU A 102 -6.93 -17.06 44.59
C LEU A 102 -6.65 -18.35 43.79
N ARG A 103 -7.72 -19.10 43.54
CA ARG A 103 -7.78 -20.30 42.69
C ARG A 103 -8.65 -20.10 41.44
N TRP A 104 -9.60 -19.17 41.51
CA TRP A 104 -10.53 -18.84 40.43
C TRP A 104 -10.79 -17.33 40.45
N LEU A 105 -10.64 -16.68 39.30
CA LEU A 105 -10.80 -15.25 39.14
C LEU A 105 -11.48 -14.95 37.81
N ASP A 106 -12.54 -14.15 37.86
CA ASP A 106 -13.22 -13.61 36.68
C ASP A 106 -13.29 -12.09 36.75
N LEU A 107 -12.72 -11.44 35.72
CA LEU A 107 -12.64 -10.01 35.50
C LEU A 107 -13.37 -9.58 34.22
N SER A 108 -14.13 -10.49 33.57
CA SER A 108 -14.65 -10.24 32.23
C SER A 108 -15.61 -9.04 32.18
N GLY A 109 -15.66 -8.31 31.07
CA GLY A 109 -16.62 -7.21 30.88
C GLY A 109 -16.35 -6.02 31.80
N ASN A 110 -15.11 -5.55 31.82
CA ASN A 110 -14.68 -4.36 32.57
C ASN A 110 -13.94 -3.39 31.63
N ASN A 111 -13.29 -2.36 32.18
CA ASN A 111 -12.47 -1.40 31.43
C ASN A 111 -10.99 -1.48 31.87
N ILE A 112 -10.51 -2.67 32.24
CA ILE A 112 -9.22 -2.83 32.92
C ILE A 112 -8.07 -2.63 31.94
N GLU A 113 -7.15 -1.73 32.30
CA GLU A 113 -5.89 -1.51 31.57
C GLU A 113 -4.70 -2.18 32.27
N LYS A 114 -4.80 -2.38 33.59
CA LYS A 114 -3.68 -2.86 34.43
C LYS A 114 -4.15 -3.92 35.42
N VAL A 115 -3.46 -5.06 35.41
CA VAL A 115 -3.68 -6.18 36.33
C VAL A 115 -2.35 -6.50 37.03
N SER A 116 -2.44 -6.88 38.30
CA SER A 116 -1.33 -7.48 39.04
C SER A 116 -1.83 -8.74 39.73
N LEU A 117 -1.12 -9.85 39.57
CA LEU A 117 -1.43 -11.13 40.20
C LEU A 117 -0.14 -11.78 40.70
N ASN A 118 -0.21 -12.40 41.87
CA ASN A 118 0.91 -13.13 42.46
C ASN A 118 0.39 -14.30 43.29
N THR A 119 0.07 -15.41 42.62
CA THR A 119 -0.48 -16.61 43.28
C THR A 119 -0.15 -17.87 42.49
N GLU A 120 0.42 -18.87 43.18
CA GLU A 120 0.69 -20.18 42.58
C GLU A 120 -0.54 -21.11 42.57
N ARG A 121 -1.72 -20.61 42.97
CA ARG A 121 -2.92 -21.43 43.16
C ARG A 121 -3.99 -21.21 42.10
N LEU A 122 -3.88 -20.17 41.28
CA LEU A 122 -4.87 -19.83 40.28
C LEU A 122 -4.90 -20.90 39.19
N THR A 123 -6.07 -21.51 38.99
CA THR A 123 -6.29 -22.56 37.98
C THR A 123 -7.19 -22.11 36.84
N TYR A 124 -7.99 -21.06 37.05
CA TYR A 124 -8.86 -20.44 36.07
C TYR A 124 -8.74 -18.92 36.16
N PHE A 125 -8.55 -18.27 35.01
CA PHE A 125 -8.47 -16.82 34.90
C PHE A 125 -9.25 -16.35 33.67
N ASN A 126 -10.18 -15.43 33.87
CA ASN A 126 -10.94 -14.79 32.80
C ASN A 126 -10.78 -13.27 32.89
N ALA A 127 -10.38 -12.64 31.80
CA ALA A 127 -10.28 -11.18 31.62
C ALA A 127 -10.82 -10.74 30.24
N GLU A 128 -11.75 -11.52 29.68
CA GLU A 128 -12.45 -11.21 28.44
C GLU A 128 -13.09 -9.80 28.45
N GLY A 129 -13.08 -9.08 27.32
CA GLY A 129 -13.79 -7.81 27.18
C GLY A 129 -13.23 -6.72 28.11
N ASN A 130 -11.95 -6.39 27.95
CA ASN A 130 -11.23 -5.36 28.70
C ASN A 130 -10.33 -4.53 27.76
N ASN A 131 -9.52 -3.61 28.32
CA ASN A 131 -8.60 -2.76 27.55
C ASN A 131 -7.13 -3.18 27.77
N LEU A 132 -6.86 -4.48 27.90
CA LEU A 132 -5.51 -4.97 28.14
C LEU A 132 -4.67 -4.88 26.87
N THR A 133 -3.49 -4.29 26.98
CA THR A 133 -2.47 -4.24 25.91
C THR A 133 -1.28 -5.15 26.21
N HIS A 134 -1.08 -5.53 27.49
CA HIS A 134 0.06 -6.30 27.97
C HIS A 134 -0.39 -7.35 29.01
N ILE A 135 0.36 -8.46 29.10
CA ILE A 135 0.01 -9.64 29.92
C ILE A 135 1.15 -10.17 30.79
N GLU A 136 2.14 -9.35 31.17
CA GLU A 136 3.27 -9.78 32.03
C GLU A 136 2.81 -10.29 33.40
N PHE A 137 1.65 -9.85 33.88
CA PHE A 137 1.06 -10.34 35.12
C PHE A 137 0.77 -11.85 35.11
N LEU A 138 0.66 -12.48 33.92
CA LEU A 138 0.47 -13.93 33.80
C LEU A 138 1.69 -14.71 34.32
N GLU A 139 2.89 -14.12 34.31
CA GLU A 139 4.09 -14.75 34.90
C GLU A 139 3.94 -15.02 36.41
N GLY A 140 3.10 -14.23 37.09
CA GLY A 140 2.78 -14.37 38.51
C GLY A 140 1.78 -15.49 38.85
N ILE A 141 1.21 -16.17 37.84
CA ILE A 141 0.21 -17.24 37.99
C ILE A 141 0.54 -18.51 37.19
N PRO A 142 1.71 -19.13 37.41
CA PRO A 142 2.28 -20.17 36.53
C PRO A 142 1.53 -21.52 36.50
N ARG A 143 0.46 -21.70 37.29
CA ARG A 143 -0.30 -22.95 37.39
C ARG A 143 -1.72 -22.88 36.83
N VAL A 144 -2.03 -21.82 36.10
CA VAL A 144 -3.34 -21.67 35.45
C VAL A 144 -3.51 -22.70 34.34
N ASN A 145 -4.71 -23.30 34.27
CA ASN A 145 -5.04 -24.33 33.29
C ASN A 145 -5.87 -23.76 32.14
N GLU A 146 -6.69 -22.76 32.43
CA GLU A 146 -7.61 -22.12 31.47
C GLU A 146 -7.49 -20.60 31.61
N ILE A 147 -7.19 -19.95 30.49
CA ILE A 147 -7.10 -18.50 30.36
C ILE A 147 -8.06 -18.06 29.27
N ASP A 148 -8.88 -17.06 29.59
CA ASP A 148 -9.62 -16.26 28.61
C ASP A 148 -9.16 -14.80 28.70
N ILE A 149 -8.56 -14.32 27.63
CA ILE A 149 -8.09 -12.93 27.43
C ILE A 149 -8.64 -12.38 26.10
N SER A 150 -9.76 -12.93 25.63
CA SER A 150 -10.37 -12.50 24.38
C SER A 150 -10.93 -11.08 24.47
N ASP A 151 -11.16 -10.44 23.33
CA ASP A 151 -11.76 -9.09 23.24
C ASP A 151 -10.96 -8.04 24.06
N ASN A 152 -9.70 -7.87 23.67
CA ASN A 152 -8.72 -6.95 24.25
C ASN A 152 -7.83 -6.34 23.14
N GLU A 153 -6.76 -5.62 23.50
CA GLU A 153 -5.81 -4.98 22.57
C GLU A 153 -4.41 -5.63 22.61
N ILE A 154 -4.32 -6.93 22.88
CA ILE A 154 -3.05 -7.65 23.10
C ILE A 154 -2.39 -7.98 21.77
N SER A 155 -1.08 -7.75 21.65
CA SER A 155 -0.28 -8.11 20.46
C SER A 155 0.86 -9.09 20.72
N ASP A 156 1.28 -9.26 21.99
CA ASP A 156 2.38 -10.11 22.40
C ASP A 156 1.95 -11.18 23.42
N LEU A 157 2.38 -12.42 23.17
CA LEU A 157 2.14 -13.60 24.00
C LEU A 157 3.41 -14.10 24.74
N GLN A 158 4.54 -13.38 24.74
CA GLN A 158 5.79 -13.89 25.35
C GLN A 158 5.61 -14.41 26.79
N SER A 159 4.79 -13.75 27.60
CA SER A 159 4.58 -14.07 29.02
C SER A 159 3.99 -15.47 29.26
N ILE A 160 3.34 -16.08 28.27
CA ILE A 160 2.75 -17.42 28.41
C ILE A 160 3.69 -18.55 27.97
N ARG A 161 4.88 -18.25 27.44
CA ARG A 161 5.79 -19.23 26.80
C ARG A 161 6.15 -20.47 27.64
N ASN A 162 6.15 -20.32 28.97
CA ASN A 162 6.52 -21.38 29.92
C ASN A 162 5.35 -21.85 30.80
N MET A 163 4.10 -21.60 30.41
CA MET A 163 2.93 -22.05 31.16
C MET A 163 2.66 -23.54 30.94
N ASP A 164 3.49 -24.39 31.55
CA ASP A 164 3.45 -25.85 31.38
C ASP A 164 2.11 -26.49 31.76
N TYR A 165 1.24 -25.83 32.52
CA TYR A 165 -0.07 -26.35 32.94
C TYR A 165 -1.23 -25.89 32.05
N LEU A 166 -1.00 -24.95 31.14
CA LEU A 166 -2.05 -24.37 30.31
C LEU A 166 -2.63 -25.43 29.36
N THR A 167 -3.94 -25.63 29.44
CA THR A 167 -4.70 -26.60 28.64
C THR A 167 -5.67 -25.95 27.67
N ALA A 168 -6.17 -24.75 28.02
CA ALA A 168 -7.06 -23.96 27.18
C ALA A 168 -6.64 -22.49 27.20
N LEU A 169 -6.58 -21.88 26.02
CA LEU A 169 -6.36 -20.46 25.82
C LEU A 169 -7.39 -19.93 24.82
N ASP A 170 -8.19 -18.96 25.25
CA ASP A 170 -8.93 -18.07 24.35
C ASP A 170 -8.23 -16.71 24.33
N ALA A 171 -7.72 -16.33 23.16
CA ALA A 171 -7.14 -15.03 22.89
C ALA A 171 -7.71 -14.44 21.59
N SER A 172 -8.97 -14.78 21.29
CA SER A 172 -9.69 -14.24 20.13
C SER A 172 -9.92 -12.72 20.24
N ARG A 173 -10.16 -12.04 19.12
CA ARG A 173 -10.43 -10.58 19.07
C ARG A 173 -9.32 -9.76 19.74
N ASN A 174 -8.11 -9.87 19.20
CA ASN A 174 -6.90 -9.20 19.67
C ASN A 174 -6.04 -8.75 18.46
N HIS A 175 -4.79 -8.37 18.68
CA HIS A 175 -3.84 -7.92 17.66
C HIS A 175 -2.61 -8.85 17.53
N ILE A 176 -2.79 -10.15 17.80
CA ILE A 176 -1.70 -11.12 17.83
C ILE A 176 -1.24 -11.47 16.42
N LYS A 177 0.07 -11.44 16.20
CA LYS A 177 0.72 -11.86 14.94
C LYS A 177 1.68 -13.04 15.11
N ASN A 178 2.39 -13.09 16.24
CA ASN A 178 3.47 -14.05 16.48
C ASN A 178 3.05 -15.17 17.43
N LEU A 179 3.12 -16.41 16.95
CA LEU A 179 2.75 -17.62 17.71
C LEU A 179 3.94 -18.37 18.33
N GLU A 180 5.18 -17.89 18.17
CA GLU A 180 6.37 -18.50 18.76
C GLU A 180 6.25 -18.83 20.27
N PRO A 181 5.63 -17.96 21.11
CA PRO A 181 5.41 -18.29 22.52
C PRO A 181 4.63 -19.59 22.75
N LEU A 182 3.76 -19.99 21.83
CA LEU A 182 2.92 -21.19 21.96
C LEU A 182 3.65 -22.49 21.65
N SER A 183 4.79 -22.44 20.94
CA SER A 183 5.47 -23.60 20.34
C SER A 183 5.80 -24.75 21.30
N ASN A 184 5.96 -24.45 22.59
CA ASN A 184 6.40 -25.40 23.62
C ASN A 184 5.33 -25.72 24.69
N LEU A 185 4.07 -25.30 24.50
CA LEU A 185 2.99 -25.57 25.45
C LEU A 185 2.48 -27.01 25.32
N LYS A 186 3.13 -27.92 26.04
CA LYS A 186 2.96 -29.38 25.93
C LYS A 186 1.61 -29.92 26.36
N ASN A 187 0.79 -29.11 27.03
CA ASN A 187 -0.52 -29.51 27.53
C ASN A 187 -1.68 -28.75 26.88
N LEU A 188 -1.42 -27.83 25.93
CA LEU A 188 -2.44 -27.01 25.28
C LEU A 188 -3.23 -27.84 24.26
N ILE A 189 -4.50 -28.08 24.56
CA ILE A 189 -5.40 -28.93 23.76
C ILE A 189 -6.57 -28.16 23.13
N ARG A 190 -6.91 -26.98 23.68
CA ARG A 190 -7.91 -26.05 23.16
C ARG A 190 -7.26 -24.68 22.95
N LEU A 191 -7.41 -24.14 21.74
CA LEU A 191 -6.85 -22.86 21.37
C LEU A 191 -7.84 -22.11 20.48
N ASP A 192 -8.24 -20.92 20.91
CA ASP A 192 -9.01 -19.97 20.12
C ASP A 192 -8.17 -18.71 19.87
N LEU A 193 -7.93 -18.43 18.59
CA LEU A 193 -7.16 -17.29 18.11
C LEU A 193 -7.93 -16.52 17.04
N ARG A 194 -9.27 -16.68 16.97
CA ARG A 194 -10.09 -15.99 15.97
C ARG A 194 -9.92 -14.47 16.01
N GLU A 195 -10.11 -13.81 14.87
CA GLU A 195 -10.08 -12.34 14.78
C GLU A 195 -8.77 -11.73 15.32
N ASN A 196 -7.65 -12.14 14.72
CA ASN A 196 -6.30 -11.67 15.02
C ASN A 196 -5.55 -11.33 13.70
N GLN A 197 -4.23 -11.16 13.74
CA GLN A 197 -3.39 -10.78 12.58
C GLN A 197 -2.35 -11.87 12.24
N ILE A 198 -2.69 -13.13 12.47
CA ILE A 198 -1.78 -14.27 12.28
C ILE A 198 -1.63 -14.59 10.79
N THR A 199 -0.39 -14.87 10.37
CA THR A 199 -0.04 -15.27 8.99
C THR A 199 0.74 -16.59 8.96
N ASP A 200 1.53 -16.88 10.01
CA ASP A 200 2.36 -18.09 10.11
C ASP A 200 1.87 -19.03 11.23
N LEU A 201 1.63 -20.29 10.87
CA LEU A 201 1.22 -21.36 11.76
C LEU A 201 2.35 -22.34 12.10
N SER A 202 3.57 -22.12 11.58
CA SER A 202 4.73 -22.98 11.84
C SER A 202 5.00 -23.24 13.33
N PRO A 203 4.77 -22.29 14.27
CA PRO A 203 4.97 -22.55 15.69
C PRO A 203 4.02 -23.62 16.27
N LEU A 204 2.83 -23.79 15.67
CA LEU A 204 1.85 -24.79 16.08
C LEU A 204 2.10 -26.19 15.48
N ALA A 205 2.93 -26.28 14.42
CA ALA A 205 3.22 -27.53 13.72
C ALA A 205 4.01 -28.54 14.56
N GLY A 206 4.77 -28.05 15.55
CA GLY A 206 5.64 -28.85 16.41
C GLY A 206 4.92 -29.59 17.55
N SER A 207 5.41 -29.40 18.78
CA SER A 207 5.03 -30.20 19.96
C SER A 207 3.68 -29.88 20.60
N VAL A 208 2.97 -28.85 20.12
CA VAL A 208 1.68 -28.46 20.69
C VAL A 208 0.63 -29.54 20.36
N PRO A 209 0.00 -30.19 21.36
CA PRO A 209 -0.75 -31.42 21.11
C PRO A 209 -2.12 -31.21 20.45
N LEU A 210 -2.74 -30.02 20.59
CA LEU A 210 -4.02 -29.59 19.97
C LEU A 210 -4.88 -30.75 19.44
N SER A 211 -5.77 -31.25 20.29
CA SER A 211 -6.60 -32.42 19.98
C SER A 211 -8.10 -32.16 20.08
N ASP A 212 -8.51 -31.14 20.84
CA ASP A 212 -9.91 -30.87 21.13
C ASP A 212 -10.43 -29.71 20.27
N GLN A 213 -9.80 -28.54 20.37
CA GLN A 213 -10.26 -27.34 19.68
C GLN A 213 -9.11 -26.52 19.08
N LEU A 214 -9.27 -26.08 17.83
CA LEU A 214 -8.43 -25.07 17.19
C LEU A 214 -9.31 -24.15 16.34
N LEU A 215 -9.49 -22.92 16.78
CA LEU A 215 -10.27 -21.89 16.09
C LEU A 215 -9.36 -20.76 15.62
N LEU A 216 -9.40 -20.46 14.31
CA LEU A 216 -8.46 -19.57 13.61
C LEU A 216 -9.15 -18.59 12.65
N ASP A 217 -10.47 -18.65 12.50
CA ASP A 217 -11.22 -17.78 11.58
C ASP A 217 -10.98 -16.28 11.84
N GLY A 218 -11.04 -15.45 10.79
CA GLY A 218 -10.75 -14.01 10.91
C GLY A 218 -9.26 -13.65 11.09
N ASN A 219 -8.33 -14.51 10.65
CA ASN A 219 -6.89 -14.22 10.54
C ASN A 219 -6.45 -14.06 9.06
N GLN A 220 -5.15 -13.80 8.84
CA GLN A 220 -4.52 -13.62 7.51
C GLN A 220 -3.73 -14.88 7.07
N ILE A 221 -4.25 -16.06 7.38
CA ILE A 221 -3.57 -17.34 7.13
C ILE A 221 -3.90 -17.85 5.73
N VAL A 222 -2.86 -18.02 4.90
CA VAL A 222 -3.00 -18.57 3.54
C VAL A 222 -2.48 -20.01 3.41
N ASN A 223 -1.74 -20.52 4.40
CA ASN A 223 -1.09 -21.83 4.33
C ASN A 223 -1.31 -22.68 5.59
N PHE A 224 -1.97 -23.83 5.44
CA PHE A 224 -2.22 -24.81 6.51
C PHE A 224 -1.40 -26.10 6.38
N SER A 225 -0.48 -26.18 5.40
CA SER A 225 0.24 -27.42 5.06
C SER A 225 0.94 -28.05 6.26
N GLY A 226 1.58 -27.23 7.11
CA GLY A 226 2.27 -27.66 8.34
C GLY A 226 1.37 -28.24 9.44
N LEU A 227 0.05 -28.06 9.35
CA LEU A 227 -0.93 -28.57 10.33
C LEU A 227 -1.82 -29.68 9.77
N SER A 228 -1.67 -30.07 8.50
CA SER A 228 -2.56 -31.02 7.81
C SER A 228 -2.88 -32.30 8.61
N GLU A 229 -1.86 -32.95 9.18
CA GLU A 229 -2.04 -34.13 10.03
C GLU A 229 -2.78 -33.82 11.34
N LYS A 230 -2.44 -32.71 12.03
CA LYS A 230 -3.09 -32.29 13.27
C LYS A 230 -4.56 -31.92 13.04
N LEU A 231 -4.84 -31.19 11.96
CA LEU A 231 -6.20 -30.82 11.58
C LEU A 231 -7.08 -32.05 11.35
N SER A 232 -6.52 -33.20 10.97
CA SER A 232 -7.32 -34.43 10.81
C SER A 232 -7.84 -35.03 12.13
N VAL A 233 -7.18 -34.76 13.26
CA VAL A 233 -7.52 -35.35 14.58
C VAL A 233 -8.23 -34.38 15.53
N ILE A 234 -8.19 -33.07 15.25
CA ILE A 234 -8.88 -32.05 16.04
C ILE A 234 -10.41 -32.20 15.89
N VAL A 235 -11.11 -32.21 17.03
CA VAL A 235 -12.56 -32.43 17.12
C VAL A 235 -13.34 -31.21 16.64
N GLU A 236 -13.03 -30.04 17.19
CA GLU A 236 -13.67 -28.76 16.85
C GLU A 236 -12.67 -27.84 16.15
N LYS A 237 -12.99 -27.48 14.91
CA LYS A 237 -12.18 -26.56 14.10
C LYS A 237 -13.07 -25.78 13.16
N ASP A 238 -12.72 -24.53 12.94
CA ASP A 238 -13.36 -23.64 11.96
C ASP A 238 -12.60 -23.59 10.62
N VAL A 239 -11.47 -24.30 10.53
CA VAL A 239 -10.68 -24.41 9.30
C VAL A 239 -11.12 -25.61 8.45
N VAL A 240 -11.47 -25.34 7.19
CA VAL A 240 -11.70 -26.39 6.17
C VAL A 240 -10.40 -26.63 5.41
N VAL A 241 -9.78 -27.80 5.59
CA VAL A 241 -8.66 -28.23 4.72
C VAL A 241 -9.22 -28.54 3.34
N LYS A 242 -9.07 -27.59 2.42
CA LYS A 242 -9.42 -27.81 1.01
C LYS A 242 -8.45 -28.83 0.41
N PRO A 243 -8.92 -29.74 -0.46
CA PRO A 243 -8.02 -30.61 -1.21
C PRO A 243 -7.09 -29.76 -2.06
N SER A 244 -5.84 -30.19 -2.25
CA SER A 244 -4.86 -29.54 -3.12
C SER A 244 -4.54 -30.38 -4.34
N ILE A 245 -4.01 -29.74 -5.38
CA ILE A 245 -3.33 -30.37 -6.50
C ILE A 245 -1.83 -30.16 -6.31
N HIS A 246 -1.02 -31.15 -6.68
CA HIS A 246 0.43 -31.05 -6.66
C HIS A 246 1.01 -31.56 -7.97
N PHE A 247 1.78 -30.70 -8.64
CA PHE A 247 2.61 -31.06 -9.79
C PHE A 247 3.98 -31.55 -9.28
N SER A 248 4.52 -32.63 -9.86
CA SER A 248 5.82 -33.20 -9.41
C SER A 248 7.04 -32.29 -9.63
N ASN A 249 6.88 -31.26 -10.45
CA ASN A 249 7.92 -30.31 -10.77
C ASN A 249 7.38 -28.93 -10.47
N GLU A 250 8.18 -28.12 -9.78
CA GLU A 250 7.89 -26.70 -9.59
C GLU A 250 7.78 -26.02 -10.95
N SER A 251 6.85 -25.07 -11.04
CA SER A 251 6.70 -24.22 -12.22
C SER A 251 7.96 -23.35 -12.38
N GLY A 252 8.37 -23.11 -13.63
CA GLY A 252 9.71 -22.64 -13.96
C GLY A 252 10.40 -23.54 -14.98
N PHE A 253 11.69 -23.83 -14.82
CA PHE A 253 12.44 -24.63 -15.79
C PHE A 253 12.15 -26.13 -15.70
N ILE A 254 12.07 -26.76 -16.86
CA ILE A 254 12.00 -28.21 -16.99
C ILE A 254 12.83 -28.67 -18.19
N ASP A 255 13.44 -29.84 -18.10
CA ASP A 255 14.24 -30.38 -19.21
C ASP A 255 13.36 -31.03 -20.28
N GLU A 256 13.81 -30.98 -21.53
CA GLU A 256 13.12 -31.64 -22.64
C GLU A 256 13.11 -33.16 -22.43
N GLY A 257 11.91 -33.75 -22.48
CA GLY A 257 11.68 -35.17 -22.22
C GLY A 257 11.35 -35.52 -20.77
N GLU A 258 11.44 -34.58 -19.83
CA GLU A 258 10.98 -34.81 -18.45
C GLU A 258 9.47 -34.92 -18.36
N ALA A 259 9.01 -35.67 -17.34
CA ALA A 259 7.60 -35.98 -17.14
C ALA A 259 7.05 -35.22 -15.94
N VAL A 260 5.96 -34.47 -16.14
CA VAL A 260 5.20 -33.85 -15.07
C VAL A 260 4.06 -34.78 -14.69
N THR A 261 3.99 -35.11 -13.41
CA THR A 261 2.88 -35.86 -12.81
C THR A 261 2.00 -34.96 -11.98
N ILE A 262 0.71 -35.26 -11.94
CA ILE A 262 -0.29 -34.48 -11.20
C ILE A 262 -0.93 -35.40 -10.16
N THR A 263 -0.95 -34.96 -8.91
CA THR A 263 -1.58 -35.68 -7.80
C THR A 263 -2.54 -34.77 -7.05
N SER A 264 -3.43 -35.35 -6.25
CA SER A 264 -4.27 -34.61 -5.32
C SER A 264 -4.08 -35.15 -3.91
N SER A 265 -4.19 -34.27 -2.91
CA SER A 265 -4.19 -34.66 -1.50
C SER A 265 -5.39 -35.54 -1.14
N ASP A 266 -6.45 -35.56 -1.96
CA ASP A 266 -7.58 -36.45 -1.82
C ASP A 266 -7.62 -37.48 -2.97
N PRO A 267 -7.38 -38.78 -2.69
CA PRO A 267 -7.28 -39.81 -3.71
C PRO A 267 -8.63 -40.18 -4.36
N GLU A 268 -9.76 -39.70 -3.84
CA GLU A 268 -11.07 -39.93 -4.45
C GLU A 268 -11.39 -38.95 -5.58
N LEU A 269 -10.64 -37.86 -5.69
CA LEU A 269 -10.86 -36.85 -6.71
C LEU A 269 -10.36 -37.30 -8.08
N LYS A 270 -11.14 -36.98 -9.12
CA LYS A 270 -10.73 -37.21 -10.51
C LYS A 270 -10.11 -35.95 -11.08
N ILE A 271 -8.88 -36.05 -11.54
CA ILE A 271 -8.10 -34.93 -12.09
C ILE A 271 -8.31 -34.87 -13.61
N TYR A 272 -8.58 -33.66 -14.10
CA TYR A 272 -8.62 -33.32 -15.53
C TYR A 272 -7.68 -32.15 -15.79
N TYR A 273 -7.13 -32.07 -17.00
CA TYR A 273 -6.18 -31.02 -17.35
C TYR A 273 -6.35 -30.50 -18.78
N THR A 274 -5.77 -29.33 -19.04
CA THR A 274 -5.70 -28.66 -20.34
C THR A 274 -4.30 -28.09 -20.56
N LEU A 275 -3.92 -27.94 -21.84
CA LEU A 275 -2.60 -27.45 -22.26
C LEU A 275 -2.66 -26.13 -23.05
N ASP A 276 -3.86 -25.60 -23.24
CA ASP A 276 -4.16 -24.43 -24.08
C ASP A 276 -4.63 -23.20 -23.28
N GLY A 277 -4.55 -23.28 -21.94
CA GLY A 277 -5.00 -22.23 -21.02
C GLY A 277 -6.50 -22.23 -20.71
N SER A 278 -7.32 -23.07 -21.35
CA SER A 278 -8.74 -23.21 -21.03
C SER A 278 -8.95 -23.84 -19.64
N LYS A 279 -10.01 -23.44 -18.92
CA LYS A 279 -10.33 -24.05 -17.62
C LYS A 279 -10.65 -25.55 -17.80
N PRO A 280 -9.98 -26.48 -17.10
CA PRO A 280 -10.29 -27.89 -17.24
C PRO A 280 -11.70 -28.19 -16.74
N THR A 281 -12.41 -29.08 -17.43
CA THR A 281 -13.74 -29.58 -17.04
C THR A 281 -13.74 -31.10 -17.07
N PRO A 282 -14.81 -31.78 -16.60
CA PRO A 282 -14.95 -33.23 -16.76
C PRO A 282 -15.03 -33.71 -18.22
N GLN A 283 -15.03 -32.80 -19.21
CA GLN A 283 -14.94 -33.10 -20.65
C GLN A 283 -13.51 -32.92 -21.21
N SER A 284 -12.59 -32.35 -20.42
CA SER A 284 -11.17 -32.21 -20.76
C SER A 284 -10.44 -33.57 -20.65
N LEU A 285 -9.13 -33.56 -20.87
CA LEU A 285 -8.30 -34.76 -20.75
C LEU A 285 -8.27 -35.24 -19.29
N ALA A 286 -8.73 -36.45 -19.04
CA ALA A 286 -8.57 -37.09 -17.73
C ALA A 286 -7.08 -37.42 -17.53
N TYR A 287 -6.53 -37.07 -16.36
CA TYR A 287 -5.15 -37.38 -16.02
C TYR A 287 -5.03 -38.87 -15.65
N ASN A 288 -4.36 -39.64 -16.51
CA ASN A 288 -4.12 -41.08 -16.30
C ASN A 288 -2.64 -41.45 -16.40
N GLU A 289 -1.82 -40.60 -17.03
CA GLU A 289 -0.42 -40.87 -17.36
C GLU A 289 0.39 -39.57 -17.24
N PRO A 290 1.69 -39.63 -16.92
CA PRO A 290 2.55 -38.45 -16.86
C PRO A 290 2.58 -37.66 -18.17
N ILE A 291 2.65 -36.33 -18.08
CA ILE A 291 2.73 -35.43 -19.24
C ILE A 291 4.21 -35.23 -19.58
N ILE A 292 4.63 -35.68 -20.77
CA ILE A 292 6.02 -35.51 -21.23
C ILE A 292 6.19 -34.11 -21.82
N MET A 293 7.11 -33.32 -21.25
CA MET A 293 7.45 -32.00 -21.77
C MET A 293 8.29 -32.13 -23.03
N SER A 294 7.87 -31.49 -24.11
CA SER A 294 8.52 -31.60 -25.41
C SER A 294 8.50 -30.28 -26.16
N ARG A 295 9.56 -29.98 -26.91
CA ARG A 295 9.53 -28.86 -27.85
C ARG A 295 8.71 -29.17 -29.09
N GLN A 296 8.34 -30.43 -29.31
CA GLN A 296 7.42 -30.80 -30.36
C GLN A 296 6.01 -30.34 -29.99
N LEU A 297 5.53 -29.30 -30.70
CA LEU A 297 4.25 -28.68 -30.43
C LEU A 297 3.12 -29.42 -31.16
N ASP A 298 1.93 -29.47 -30.55
CA ASP A 298 0.75 -30.11 -31.16
C ASP A 298 0.42 -29.54 -32.55
N GLU A 299 0.36 -30.41 -33.55
CA GLU A 299 -0.07 -30.09 -34.90
C GLU A 299 -1.55 -29.68 -34.88
N GLY A 300 -1.83 -28.41 -35.25
CA GLY A 300 -3.19 -27.87 -35.33
C GLY A 300 -3.64 -27.02 -34.14
N ALA A 301 -2.81 -26.87 -33.09
CA ALA A 301 -3.07 -25.89 -32.05
C ALA A 301 -3.07 -24.46 -32.62
N GLN A 302 -4.04 -23.67 -32.20
CA GLN A 302 -4.15 -22.27 -32.61
C GLN A 302 -2.91 -21.48 -32.13
N VAL A 303 -2.35 -20.66 -33.02
CA VAL A 303 -1.30 -19.70 -32.66
C VAL A 303 -1.98 -18.39 -32.26
N LEU A 304 -2.02 -18.11 -30.96
CA LEU A 304 -2.72 -16.95 -30.41
C LEU A 304 -2.14 -15.65 -30.94
N ALA A 305 -0.83 -15.62 -31.18
CA ALA A 305 -0.12 -14.48 -31.75
C ALA A 305 -0.65 -14.06 -33.14
N ASN A 306 -1.30 -14.96 -33.88
CA ASN A 306 -1.87 -14.69 -35.21
C ASN A 306 -3.30 -14.14 -35.15
N ILE A 307 -3.94 -14.12 -33.98
CA ILE A 307 -5.28 -13.57 -33.81
C ILE A 307 -5.24 -12.06 -34.04
N LYS A 308 -6.19 -11.55 -34.84
CA LYS A 308 -6.32 -10.12 -35.11
C LYS A 308 -6.90 -9.40 -33.89
N THR A 309 -6.02 -8.83 -33.08
CA THR A 309 -6.40 -8.07 -31.88
C THR A 309 -6.72 -6.60 -32.15
N SER A 310 -6.53 -6.11 -33.38
CA SER A 310 -6.71 -4.68 -33.70
C SER A 310 -7.10 -4.49 -35.16
N PRO A 311 -7.95 -3.48 -35.47
CA PRO A 311 -8.22 -3.09 -36.86
C PRO A 311 -7.05 -2.33 -37.50
N LEU A 312 -6.14 -1.74 -36.70
CA LEU A 312 -5.02 -0.89 -37.16
C LEU A 312 -3.87 -1.66 -37.79
N ARG A 313 -4.01 -2.99 -37.95
CA ARG A 313 -2.97 -3.87 -38.46
C ARG A 313 -3.56 -5.16 -39.03
N ASP A 314 -2.93 -5.70 -40.05
CA ASP A 314 -3.21 -7.05 -40.53
C ASP A 314 -2.80 -8.13 -39.52
N PRO A 315 -3.47 -9.31 -39.55
CA PRO A 315 -3.10 -10.46 -38.75
C PRO A 315 -1.62 -10.86 -38.93
N PHE A 316 -1.06 -11.49 -37.91
CA PHE A 316 0.27 -12.09 -38.00
C PHE A 316 0.18 -13.49 -38.64
N ASP A 317 1.34 -14.02 -39.04
CA ASP A 317 1.47 -15.36 -39.64
C ASP A 317 2.72 -16.06 -39.08
N PHE A 318 2.77 -16.18 -37.76
CA PHE A 318 3.80 -16.92 -37.04
C PHE A 318 3.49 -18.41 -37.01
N ARG A 319 4.55 -19.22 -37.06
CA ARG A 319 4.49 -20.63 -36.69
C ARG A 319 4.51 -20.75 -35.17
N LYS A 320 3.92 -21.81 -34.63
CA LYS A 320 3.80 -21.99 -33.17
C LYS A 320 5.16 -22.03 -32.48
N ASP A 321 6.18 -22.61 -33.12
CA ASP A 321 7.57 -22.68 -32.63
C ASP A 321 8.28 -21.31 -32.56
N GLU A 322 7.74 -20.29 -33.22
CA GLU A 322 8.33 -18.94 -33.22
C GLU A 322 7.87 -18.09 -32.03
N VAL A 323 6.74 -18.46 -31.39
CA VAL A 323 6.13 -17.66 -30.32
C VAL A 323 5.87 -18.44 -29.04
N LYS A 324 5.76 -19.78 -29.09
CA LYS A 324 5.55 -20.61 -27.89
C LYS A 324 6.86 -20.73 -27.11
N VAL A 325 6.93 -20.08 -25.96
CA VAL A 325 8.12 -20.04 -25.09
C VAL A 325 7.94 -20.84 -23.81
N ALA A 326 6.70 -21.15 -23.42
CA ALA A 326 6.39 -21.95 -22.25
C ALA A 326 5.22 -22.92 -22.48
N HIS A 327 5.25 -24.04 -21.78
CA HIS A 327 4.12 -24.96 -21.62
C HIS A 327 3.27 -24.50 -20.45
N VAL A 328 1.96 -24.58 -20.58
CA VAL A 328 1.03 -24.25 -19.50
C VAL A 328 0.20 -25.50 -19.26
N ILE A 329 0.13 -25.94 -18.01
CA ILE A 329 -0.75 -27.04 -17.59
C ILE A 329 -1.72 -26.46 -16.57
N ARG A 330 -3.00 -26.47 -16.90
CA ARG A 330 -4.06 -26.24 -15.91
C ARG A 330 -4.62 -27.58 -15.50
N ALA A 331 -4.75 -27.82 -14.21
CA ALA A 331 -5.35 -29.03 -13.66
C ALA A 331 -6.53 -28.67 -12.75
N ALA A 332 -7.55 -29.51 -12.74
CA ALA A 332 -8.69 -29.37 -11.85
C ALA A 332 -9.17 -30.74 -11.39
N ALA A 333 -9.47 -30.85 -10.10
CA ALA A 333 -9.94 -32.07 -9.48
C ALA A 333 -11.43 -31.97 -9.14
N TYR A 334 -12.17 -33.03 -9.47
CA TYR A 334 -13.62 -33.06 -9.39
C TYR A 334 -14.12 -34.23 -8.55
N ARG A 335 -15.15 -33.97 -7.74
CA ARG A 335 -15.96 -34.99 -7.05
C ARG A 335 -17.36 -34.98 -7.63
N ASN A 336 -17.84 -36.12 -8.13
CA ASN A 336 -19.20 -36.26 -8.68
C ASN A 336 -19.59 -35.18 -9.72
N GLY A 337 -18.61 -34.63 -10.46
CA GLY A 337 -18.82 -33.58 -11.45
C GLY A 337 -18.78 -32.14 -10.92
N GLN A 338 -18.61 -31.95 -9.61
CA GLN A 338 -18.39 -30.64 -8.99
C GLN A 338 -16.88 -30.35 -8.85
N LEU A 339 -16.48 -29.13 -9.19
CA LEU A 339 -15.09 -28.66 -9.04
C LEU A 339 -14.76 -28.51 -7.56
N GLU A 340 -13.67 -29.12 -7.11
CA GLU A 340 -13.19 -29.04 -5.72
C GLU A 340 -11.96 -28.14 -5.59
N ILE A 341 -11.01 -28.28 -6.52
CA ILE A 341 -9.73 -27.57 -6.53
C ILE A 341 -9.24 -27.44 -7.97
N GLU A 342 -8.56 -26.34 -8.29
CA GLU A 342 -7.82 -26.17 -9.52
C GLU A 342 -6.46 -25.53 -9.26
N ASP A 343 -5.51 -25.81 -10.12
CA ASP A 343 -4.14 -25.30 -10.02
C ASP A 343 -3.52 -25.17 -11.42
N THR A 344 -2.50 -24.34 -11.57
CA THR A 344 -1.86 -24.04 -12.84
C THR A 344 -0.34 -23.97 -12.68
N SER A 345 0.39 -24.57 -13.60
CA SER A 345 1.85 -24.48 -13.67
C SER A 345 2.31 -24.07 -15.06
N THR A 346 3.36 -23.23 -15.11
CA THR A 346 3.99 -22.76 -16.33
C THR A 346 5.43 -23.28 -16.41
N TYR A 347 5.79 -23.94 -17.50
CA TYR A 347 7.09 -24.58 -17.66
C TYR A 347 7.87 -24.07 -18.87
N PHE A 348 9.14 -23.72 -18.67
CA PHE A 348 10.07 -23.26 -19.70
C PHE A 348 11.06 -24.38 -20.07
N LEU A 349 11.13 -24.72 -21.36
CA LEU A 349 12.09 -25.68 -21.93
C LEU A 349 13.40 -25.02 -22.42
N SER A 350 13.55 -23.73 -22.16
CA SER A 350 14.70 -22.92 -22.55
C SER A 350 14.80 -21.71 -21.61
N ASN A 351 16.03 -21.34 -21.25
CA ASN A 351 16.32 -20.14 -20.46
C ASN A 351 16.58 -18.90 -21.31
N GLU A 352 16.38 -18.97 -22.63
CA GLU A 352 16.65 -17.87 -23.55
C GLU A 352 15.87 -16.60 -23.17
N ILE A 353 14.60 -16.73 -22.80
CA ILE A 353 13.75 -15.60 -22.40
C ILE A 353 14.31 -14.81 -21.20
N PHE A 354 14.97 -15.49 -20.27
CA PHE A 354 15.56 -14.88 -19.07
C PHE A 354 16.98 -14.37 -19.33
N THR A 355 17.78 -15.12 -20.09
CA THR A 355 19.18 -14.78 -20.35
C THR A 355 19.37 -13.59 -21.31
N ARG A 356 18.35 -13.25 -22.11
CA ARG A 356 18.40 -12.09 -23.03
C ARG A 356 18.37 -10.74 -22.30
N SER A 357 17.57 -10.60 -21.25
CA SER A 357 17.30 -9.28 -20.65
C SER A 357 17.22 -9.28 -19.12
N LYS A 358 17.28 -10.44 -18.44
CA LYS A 358 17.05 -10.59 -16.99
C LYS A 358 15.75 -9.94 -16.48
N LEU A 359 14.84 -9.57 -17.39
CA LEU A 359 13.55 -9.04 -17.02
C LEU A 359 12.73 -10.16 -16.36
N PRO A 360 11.93 -9.83 -15.34
CA PRO A 360 10.95 -10.78 -14.82
C PRO A 360 9.95 -11.17 -15.92
N VAL A 361 9.37 -12.36 -15.79
CA VAL A 361 8.35 -12.87 -16.72
C VAL A 361 7.03 -12.98 -15.98
N ILE A 362 5.98 -12.39 -16.57
CA ILE A 362 4.60 -12.55 -16.11
C ILE A 362 3.88 -13.51 -17.05
N SER A 363 3.51 -14.69 -16.53
CA SER A 363 2.67 -15.65 -17.24
C SER A 363 1.21 -15.38 -16.94
N ILE A 364 0.45 -15.02 -17.97
CA ILE A 364 -1.01 -14.86 -17.89
C ILE A 364 -1.66 -16.08 -18.55
N VAL A 365 -2.44 -16.81 -17.76
CA VAL A 365 -3.18 -17.98 -18.22
C VAL A 365 -4.68 -17.72 -18.12
N ALA A 366 -5.36 -17.69 -19.26
CA ALA A 366 -6.80 -17.44 -19.33
C ALA A 366 -7.46 -18.18 -20.50
N SER A 367 -8.79 -18.31 -20.44
CA SER A 367 -9.56 -18.96 -21.50
C SER A 367 -9.44 -18.22 -22.83
N ASN A 368 -9.19 -18.94 -23.92
CA ASN A 368 -9.18 -18.36 -25.26
C ASN A 368 -10.52 -17.71 -25.64
N ARG A 369 -11.64 -18.18 -25.08
CA ARG A 369 -12.94 -17.52 -25.26
C ARG A 369 -12.95 -16.12 -24.65
N ASP A 370 -12.45 -16.01 -23.41
CA ASP A 370 -12.45 -14.78 -22.63
C ASP A 370 -11.51 -13.72 -23.20
N LEU A 371 -10.44 -14.18 -23.85
CA LEU A 371 -9.48 -13.30 -24.52
C LEU A 371 -9.87 -12.99 -25.96
N PHE A 372 -10.27 -13.99 -26.76
CA PHE A 372 -10.22 -13.88 -28.22
C PHE A 372 -11.50 -14.28 -28.97
N SER A 373 -12.61 -14.65 -28.30
CA SER A 373 -13.85 -14.91 -29.05
C SER A 373 -14.48 -13.63 -29.59
N ASP A 374 -15.15 -13.73 -30.73
CA ASP A 374 -15.79 -12.56 -31.35
C ASP A 374 -16.92 -11.97 -30.49
N ASP A 375 -17.62 -12.80 -29.72
CA ASP A 375 -18.78 -12.40 -28.90
C ASP A 375 -18.41 -11.89 -27.50
N TYR A 376 -17.25 -12.29 -26.97
CA TYR A 376 -16.91 -12.07 -25.55
C TYR A 376 -15.44 -11.74 -25.28
N GLY A 377 -14.54 -12.03 -26.21
CA GLY A 377 -13.10 -11.88 -26.08
C GLY A 377 -12.65 -10.42 -25.96
N ILE A 378 -11.98 -10.06 -24.85
CA ILE A 378 -11.60 -8.67 -24.57
C ILE A 378 -10.44 -8.14 -25.42
N TYR A 379 -9.68 -8.98 -26.13
CA TYR A 379 -8.53 -8.54 -26.93
C TYR A 379 -8.89 -8.13 -28.36
N VAL A 380 -10.04 -8.59 -28.87
CA VAL A 380 -10.36 -8.53 -30.30
C VAL A 380 -11.31 -7.37 -30.62
N PRO A 381 -11.36 -6.90 -31.88
CA PRO A 381 -12.42 -6.01 -32.32
C PRO A 381 -13.79 -6.66 -32.11
N GLY A 382 -13.91 -7.95 -32.45
CA GLY A 382 -15.10 -8.77 -32.21
C GLY A 382 -16.38 -8.20 -32.81
N THR A 383 -17.52 -8.61 -32.26
CA THR A 383 -18.85 -8.27 -32.77
C THR A 383 -19.26 -6.82 -32.50
N MET A 384 -18.60 -6.13 -31.57
CA MET A 384 -18.87 -4.72 -31.24
C MET A 384 -18.08 -3.72 -32.10
N HIS A 385 -17.27 -4.20 -33.05
CA HIS A 385 -16.49 -3.32 -33.91
C HIS A 385 -17.32 -2.72 -35.05
N ASP A 386 -17.29 -1.39 -35.13
CA ASP A 386 -17.71 -0.61 -36.29
C ASP A 386 -16.53 -0.48 -37.28
N PRO A 387 -16.63 -1.03 -38.51
CA PRO A 387 -15.57 -0.96 -39.51
C PRO A 387 -15.15 0.48 -39.88
N GLU A 388 -16.02 1.47 -39.67
CA GLU A 388 -15.72 2.87 -39.95
C GLU A 388 -15.03 3.58 -38.78
N ASN A 389 -14.95 2.95 -37.60
CA ASN A 389 -14.35 3.51 -36.40
C ASN A 389 -13.43 2.51 -35.69
N PRO A 390 -12.09 2.62 -35.84
CA PRO A 390 -11.13 1.71 -35.21
C PRO A 390 -11.13 1.81 -33.67
N GLY A 391 -11.67 2.88 -33.09
CA GLY A 391 -11.83 3.06 -31.65
C GLY A 391 -13.01 2.29 -31.05
N THR A 392 -13.58 1.31 -31.77
CA THR A 392 -14.69 0.47 -31.29
C THR A 392 -14.32 -1.00 -31.35
N GLY A 393 -14.84 -1.80 -30.43
CA GLY A 393 -14.65 -3.24 -30.39
C GLY A 393 -14.81 -3.82 -29.00
N ASN A 394 -14.64 -5.13 -28.86
CA ASN A 394 -14.74 -5.81 -27.56
C ASN A 394 -13.69 -5.30 -26.55
N TYR A 395 -12.54 -4.82 -27.02
CA TYR A 395 -11.55 -4.20 -26.16
C TYR A 395 -12.04 -2.92 -25.46
N GLU A 396 -13.12 -2.27 -25.92
CA GLU A 396 -13.66 -1.06 -25.27
C GLU A 396 -14.59 -1.34 -24.09
N ILE A 397 -14.84 -2.60 -23.72
CA ILE A 397 -15.69 -2.92 -22.56
C ILE A 397 -15.07 -2.30 -21.29
N ARG A 398 -15.86 -1.48 -20.60
CA ARG A 398 -15.47 -0.75 -19.38
C ARG A 398 -16.06 -1.40 -18.14
N GLY A 399 -15.54 -0.99 -16.99
CA GLY A 399 -16.05 -1.44 -15.69
C GLY A 399 -15.93 -2.96 -15.51
N SER A 400 -16.63 -3.49 -14.51
CA SER A 400 -16.61 -4.90 -14.15
C SER A 400 -17.02 -5.84 -15.31
N ASP A 401 -17.79 -5.33 -16.28
CA ASP A 401 -18.18 -6.11 -17.46
C ASP A 401 -16.97 -6.51 -18.33
N GLY A 402 -15.88 -5.75 -18.23
CA GLY A 402 -14.62 -5.99 -18.94
C GLY A 402 -13.68 -6.96 -18.22
N ASP A 403 -13.99 -7.39 -17.00
CA ASP A 403 -13.13 -8.27 -16.23
C ASP A 403 -13.18 -9.70 -16.75
N ARG A 404 -12.01 -10.33 -16.83
CA ARG A 404 -11.85 -11.76 -17.12
C ARG A 404 -10.99 -12.41 -16.07
N LYS A 405 -11.33 -13.63 -15.68
CA LYS A 405 -10.51 -14.42 -14.74
C LYS A 405 -9.27 -14.91 -15.46
N ALA A 406 -8.12 -14.76 -14.81
CA ALA A 406 -6.86 -15.32 -15.25
C ALA A 406 -6.08 -15.86 -14.05
N VAL A 407 -5.09 -16.71 -14.32
CA VAL A 407 -4.04 -17.03 -13.37
C VAL A 407 -2.79 -16.26 -13.80
N MET A 408 -2.20 -15.53 -12.88
CA MET A 408 -0.92 -14.85 -13.05
C MET A 408 0.15 -15.61 -12.28
N THR A 409 1.25 -15.95 -12.94
CA THR A 409 2.48 -16.39 -12.28
C THR A 409 3.57 -15.36 -12.54
N TYR A 410 4.25 -14.91 -11.49
CA TYR A 410 5.40 -14.02 -11.57
C TYR A 410 6.70 -14.81 -11.41
N PHE A 411 7.57 -14.74 -12.40
CA PHE A 411 8.92 -15.27 -12.36
C PHE A 411 9.94 -14.13 -12.28
N ASP A 412 10.96 -14.31 -11.47
CA ASP A 412 12.08 -13.37 -11.43
C ASP A 412 12.93 -13.43 -12.71
N GLY A 413 13.96 -12.57 -12.78
CA GLY A 413 14.90 -12.50 -13.91
C GLY A 413 15.76 -13.75 -14.11
N TYR A 414 15.66 -14.73 -13.22
CA TYR A 414 16.37 -16.01 -13.26
C TYR A 414 15.44 -17.18 -13.54
N GLY A 415 14.13 -16.96 -13.71
CA GLY A 415 13.14 -17.99 -13.98
C GLY A 415 12.66 -18.75 -12.75
N GLN A 416 12.92 -18.23 -11.54
CA GLN A 416 12.33 -18.74 -10.31
C GLN A 416 10.91 -18.20 -10.15
N GLU A 417 9.95 -19.09 -9.87
CA GLU A 417 8.60 -18.67 -9.50
C GLU A 417 8.61 -17.97 -8.13
N MET A 418 8.06 -16.75 -8.08
CA MET A 418 7.91 -16.01 -6.83
C MET A 418 6.52 -16.22 -6.23
N PHE A 419 5.48 -16.18 -7.05
CA PHE A 419 4.10 -16.46 -6.65
C PHE A 419 3.22 -16.76 -7.86
N THR A 420 2.11 -17.45 -7.60
CA THR A 420 1.01 -17.68 -8.53
C THR A 420 -0.30 -17.27 -7.85
N GLU A 421 -1.10 -16.45 -8.53
CA GLU A 421 -2.38 -15.97 -8.01
C GLU A 421 -3.47 -15.94 -9.09
N THR A 422 -4.72 -16.17 -8.67
CA THR A 422 -5.88 -15.86 -9.52
C THR A 422 -6.14 -14.36 -9.49
N VAL A 423 -6.33 -13.77 -10.67
CA VAL A 423 -6.53 -12.33 -10.86
C VAL A 423 -7.75 -12.06 -11.74
N ASN A 424 -8.36 -10.88 -11.56
CA ASN A 424 -9.20 -10.31 -12.62
C ASN A 424 -8.33 -9.46 -13.53
N MET A 425 -8.44 -9.65 -14.84
CA MET A 425 -7.72 -8.85 -15.84
C MET A 425 -8.70 -8.05 -16.70
N ARG A 426 -8.32 -6.82 -17.07
CA ARG A 426 -9.11 -5.93 -17.93
C ARG A 426 -8.22 -5.15 -18.90
N ILE A 427 -8.71 -4.87 -20.11
CA ILE A 427 -8.01 -3.98 -21.03
C ILE A 427 -8.04 -2.53 -20.53
N HIS A 428 -6.87 -1.91 -20.45
CA HIS A 428 -6.67 -0.53 -20.02
C HIS A 428 -6.34 0.42 -21.18
N GLY A 429 -6.69 1.70 -21.04
CA GLY A 429 -6.31 2.78 -21.96
C GLY A 429 -7.48 3.63 -22.45
N GLY A 430 -7.18 4.65 -23.25
CA GLY A 430 -8.16 5.31 -24.13
C GLY A 430 -7.86 4.89 -25.58
N TYR A 431 -7.05 5.68 -26.26
CA TYR A 431 -6.54 5.39 -27.61
C TYR A 431 -5.79 4.04 -27.70
N THR A 432 -5.07 3.62 -26.66
CA THR A 432 -4.15 2.47 -26.71
C THR A 432 -4.87 1.13 -26.79
N ARG A 433 -6.17 1.07 -26.49
CA ARG A 433 -6.97 -0.16 -26.60
C ARG A 433 -7.06 -0.68 -28.03
N GLN A 434 -7.10 0.20 -29.02
CA GLN A 434 -7.10 -0.22 -30.42
C GLN A 434 -5.70 -0.64 -30.92
N LEU A 435 -4.62 -0.53 -30.13
CA LEU A 435 -3.30 -1.05 -30.53
C LEU A 435 -3.26 -2.58 -30.45
N PRO A 436 -2.51 -3.28 -31.33
CA PRO A 436 -2.42 -4.75 -31.30
C PRO A 436 -1.98 -5.33 -29.95
N GLN A 437 -0.91 -4.78 -29.35
CA GLN A 437 -0.52 -5.10 -27.97
C GLN A 437 -1.34 -4.22 -27.04
N LYS A 438 -2.08 -4.84 -26.10
CA LYS A 438 -2.94 -4.11 -25.16
C LYS A 438 -2.21 -3.80 -23.87
N SER A 439 -2.56 -2.69 -23.23
CA SER A 439 -2.30 -2.53 -21.80
C SER A 439 -3.33 -3.34 -21.00
N ILE A 440 -2.89 -3.98 -19.91
CA ILE A 440 -3.71 -4.89 -19.10
C ILE A 440 -3.66 -4.42 -17.66
N ARG A 441 -4.82 -4.16 -17.07
CA ARG A 441 -4.92 -3.97 -15.62
C ARG A 441 -5.20 -5.30 -14.95
N LEU A 442 -4.45 -5.62 -13.91
CA LEU A 442 -4.60 -6.81 -13.08
C LEU A 442 -5.11 -6.37 -11.71
N TYR A 443 -6.14 -7.04 -11.23
CA TYR A 443 -6.72 -6.83 -9.91
C TYR A 443 -6.55 -8.12 -9.10
N ALA A 444 -6.09 -7.99 -7.86
CA ALA A 444 -6.10 -9.10 -6.93
C ALA A 444 -7.55 -9.59 -6.76
N ASP A 445 -7.78 -10.90 -6.87
CA ASP A 445 -9.14 -11.42 -6.97
C ASP A 445 -9.85 -11.57 -5.61
N GLY A 446 -9.17 -11.31 -4.49
CA GLY A 446 -9.75 -11.48 -3.15
C GLY A 446 -10.01 -12.94 -2.75
N GLY A 447 -9.79 -13.90 -3.65
CA GLY A 447 -10.29 -15.27 -3.58
C GLY A 447 -9.95 -16.00 -2.29
N GLU A 448 -8.70 -16.45 -2.14
CA GLU A 448 -8.21 -17.15 -0.93
C GLU A 448 -7.93 -16.21 0.25
N GLY A 449 -8.53 -15.01 0.26
CA GLY A 449 -8.32 -13.98 1.29
C GLY A 449 -7.37 -12.85 0.87
N ASN A 450 -6.63 -13.00 -0.23
CA ASN A 450 -5.72 -11.96 -0.74
C ASN A 450 -6.47 -10.90 -1.56
N THR A 451 -6.77 -9.75 -0.93
CA THR A 451 -7.36 -8.58 -1.60
C THR A 451 -6.32 -7.68 -2.29
N ARG A 452 -5.04 -8.03 -2.19
CA ARG A 452 -3.89 -7.27 -2.69
C ARG A 452 -2.79 -8.21 -3.18
N PHE A 453 -1.95 -7.71 -4.08
CA PHE A 453 -0.67 -8.32 -4.43
C PHE A 453 0.38 -7.96 -3.36
N TYR A 454 0.97 -8.96 -2.71
CA TYR A 454 2.01 -8.77 -1.70
C TYR A 454 3.38 -9.16 -2.26
N TYR A 455 4.01 -8.23 -2.97
CA TYR A 455 5.34 -8.45 -3.56
C TYR A 455 6.02 -7.10 -3.83
N PRO A 456 7.33 -6.94 -3.56
CA PRO A 456 8.04 -5.68 -3.76
C PRO A 456 8.43 -5.46 -5.24
N PHE A 457 7.44 -5.23 -6.12
CA PHE A 457 7.70 -4.99 -7.55
C PHE A 457 8.66 -3.82 -7.79
N PHE A 458 8.57 -2.78 -6.97
CA PHE A 458 9.31 -1.52 -7.15
C PHE A 458 10.40 -1.30 -6.08
N GLY A 459 10.87 -2.39 -5.45
CA GLY A 459 11.91 -2.30 -4.42
C GLY A 459 11.47 -1.52 -3.17
N ASP A 460 12.42 -0.85 -2.51
CA ASP A 460 12.21 -0.13 -1.24
C ASP A 460 11.36 1.15 -1.40
N GLU A 461 11.27 1.69 -2.62
CA GLU A 461 10.45 2.88 -2.91
C GLU A 461 8.96 2.54 -3.03
N GLY A 462 8.62 1.26 -3.25
CA GLY A 462 7.24 0.81 -3.37
C GLY A 462 6.59 0.48 -2.02
N SER A 463 5.25 0.56 -1.96
CA SER A 463 4.47 0.15 -0.77
C SER A 463 4.60 -1.34 -0.38
N GLY A 464 5.04 -2.20 -1.31
CA GLY A 464 5.10 -3.65 -1.13
C GLY A 464 3.75 -4.37 -1.13
N SER A 465 2.64 -3.62 -1.27
CA SER A 465 1.29 -4.16 -1.30
C SER A 465 0.38 -3.34 -2.22
N TYR A 466 -0.23 -3.98 -3.22
CA TYR A 466 -0.93 -3.27 -4.31
C TYR A 466 -2.33 -3.87 -4.54
N ASP A 467 -3.37 -3.04 -4.59
CA ASP A 467 -4.73 -3.48 -4.94
C ASP A 467 -4.84 -3.90 -6.42
N ARG A 468 -4.04 -3.25 -7.28
CA ARG A 468 -4.00 -3.47 -8.71
C ARG A 468 -2.61 -3.14 -9.28
N LEU A 469 -2.31 -3.75 -10.42
CA LEU A 469 -1.13 -3.47 -11.22
C LEU A 469 -1.55 -3.15 -12.65
N LEU A 470 -0.80 -2.29 -13.33
CA LEU A 470 -0.98 -2.05 -14.75
C LEU A 470 0.22 -2.61 -15.52
N LEU A 471 -0.03 -3.56 -16.41
CA LEU A 471 0.91 -3.94 -17.45
C LEU A 471 0.71 -2.99 -18.63
N ARG A 472 1.50 -1.90 -18.66
CA ARG A 472 1.43 -0.86 -19.68
C ARG A 472 2.26 -1.25 -20.89
N ASN A 473 1.68 -1.13 -22.08
CA ASN A 473 2.34 -1.42 -23.36
C ASN A 473 3.24 -0.28 -23.87
N GLY A 474 3.57 0.72 -23.06
CA GLY A 474 4.29 1.93 -23.50
C GLY A 474 3.39 3.05 -24.06
N GLY A 475 2.07 2.88 -24.09
CA GLY A 475 1.15 3.98 -24.39
C GLY A 475 1.23 4.50 -25.85
N ASN A 476 1.20 5.82 -26.04
CA ASN A 476 1.44 6.45 -27.34
C ASN A 476 2.87 6.22 -27.85
N ASP A 477 3.83 5.97 -26.95
CA ASP A 477 5.23 5.67 -27.29
C ASP A 477 5.43 4.21 -27.75
N TRP A 478 4.36 3.40 -27.83
CA TRP A 478 4.41 1.99 -28.25
C TRP A 478 5.11 1.76 -29.59
N ARG A 479 5.08 2.72 -30.52
CA ARG A 479 5.73 2.63 -31.84
C ARG A 479 7.12 3.25 -31.88
N SER A 480 7.68 3.64 -30.74
CA SER A 480 8.86 4.47 -30.64
C SER A 480 9.92 3.86 -29.70
N THR A 481 10.00 4.21 -28.41
CA THR A 481 11.07 3.71 -27.51
C THR A 481 10.57 2.78 -26.42
N LEU A 482 9.30 2.87 -26.03
CA LEU A 482 8.73 2.25 -24.83
C LEU A 482 9.29 2.83 -23.52
N LEU A 483 9.90 4.01 -23.54
CA LEU A 483 10.60 4.58 -22.37
C LEU A 483 9.92 5.84 -21.83
N ARG A 484 9.32 6.66 -22.71
CA ARG A 484 9.01 8.08 -22.43
C ARG A 484 8.27 8.31 -21.14
N ASP A 485 7.16 7.60 -20.95
CA ASP A 485 6.28 7.82 -19.81
C ASP A 485 7.00 7.54 -18.49
N ALA A 486 7.46 6.31 -18.29
CA ALA A 486 8.21 5.91 -17.09
C ALA A 486 9.45 6.77 -16.85
N MET A 487 10.20 7.11 -17.90
CA MET A 487 11.37 7.99 -17.80
C MET A 487 11.00 9.35 -17.21
N MET A 488 9.91 9.98 -17.68
CA MET A 488 9.45 11.26 -17.13
C MET A 488 9.01 11.18 -15.66
N HIS A 489 8.53 10.02 -15.21
CA HIS A 489 8.25 9.77 -13.80
C HIS A 489 9.53 9.61 -12.97
N ARG A 490 10.51 8.82 -13.44
CA ARG A 490 11.81 8.61 -12.77
C ARG A 490 12.58 9.91 -12.56
N LEU A 491 12.49 10.85 -13.51
CA LEU A 491 13.18 12.15 -13.41
C LEU A 491 12.76 13.02 -12.22
N VAL A 492 11.60 12.75 -11.61
CA VAL A 492 11.03 13.58 -10.54
C VAL A 492 10.62 12.77 -9.31
N GLU A 493 11.09 11.53 -9.19
CA GLU A 493 10.80 10.63 -8.05
C GLU A 493 11.21 11.24 -6.70
N ASP A 494 12.33 11.98 -6.67
CA ASP A 494 12.87 12.62 -5.47
C ASP A 494 12.14 13.91 -5.05
N ARG A 495 11.17 14.38 -5.85
CA ARG A 495 10.46 15.67 -5.63
C ARG A 495 9.17 15.55 -4.84
N GLY A 496 8.78 14.35 -4.40
CA GLY A 496 7.61 14.13 -3.54
C GLY A 496 6.25 14.42 -4.20
N ILE A 497 6.21 14.58 -5.53
CA ILE A 497 4.97 14.59 -6.30
C ILE A 497 4.42 13.17 -6.40
N ALA A 498 3.10 13.02 -6.36
CA ALA A 498 2.47 11.74 -6.66
C ALA A 498 2.80 11.32 -8.10
N ASN A 499 3.57 10.25 -8.26
CA ASN A 499 4.07 9.71 -9.52
C ASN A 499 3.91 8.17 -9.52
N GLN A 500 4.11 7.53 -10.69
CA GLN A 500 3.91 6.10 -10.86
C GLN A 500 5.25 5.40 -11.10
N LEU A 501 5.63 4.54 -10.15
CA LEU A 501 6.79 3.67 -10.27
C LEU A 501 6.62 2.67 -11.42
N ASP A 502 7.74 2.19 -11.95
CA ASP A 502 7.76 1.23 -13.05
C ASP A 502 8.78 0.09 -12.88
N GLN A 503 8.47 -1.05 -13.50
CA GLN A 503 9.41 -2.15 -13.69
C GLN A 503 9.13 -2.82 -15.04
N PRO A 504 10.09 -2.88 -15.98
CA PRO A 504 9.90 -3.62 -17.23
C PRO A 504 9.79 -5.12 -16.98
N ALA A 505 8.90 -5.79 -17.72
CA ALA A 505 8.66 -7.22 -17.63
C ALA A 505 8.33 -7.80 -19.01
N ILE A 506 8.57 -9.10 -19.17
CA ILE A 506 8.13 -9.85 -20.34
C ILE A 506 6.78 -10.49 -20.01
N VAL A 507 5.76 -10.23 -20.83
CA VAL A 507 4.46 -10.88 -20.68
C VAL A 507 4.39 -12.08 -21.64
N ILE A 508 3.88 -13.20 -21.14
CA ILE A 508 3.48 -14.34 -21.95
C ILE A 508 2.00 -14.65 -21.70
N VAL A 509 1.27 -15.02 -22.75
CA VAL A 509 -0.18 -15.33 -22.68
C VAL A 509 -0.39 -16.76 -23.13
N ASN A 510 -0.91 -17.62 -22.25
CA ASN A 510 -1.06 -19.06 -22.49
C ASN A 510 0.24 -19.71 -23.03
N GLY A 511 1.38 -19.23 -22.53
CA GLY A 511 2.73 -19.66 -22.89
C GLY A 511 3.27 -19.14 -24.23
N GLU A 512 2.53 -18.32 -24.96
CA GLU A 512 3.04 -17.58 -26.13
C GLU A 512 3.62 -16.23 -25.73
N TYR A 513 4.73 -15.85 -26.36
CA TYR A 513 5.40 -14.57 -26.14
C TYR A 513 4.52 -13.38 -26.54
N TRP A 514 4.33 -12.47 -25.60
CA TRP A 514 3.47 -11.29 -25.76
C TRP A 514 4.22 -9.96 -25.73
N GLY A 515 5.53 -9.96 -25.48
CA GLY A 515 6.38 -8.77 -25.59
C GLY A 515 6.66 -8.08 -24.26
N ILE A 516 7.32 -6.92 -24.38
CA ILE A 516 7.68 -6.06 -23.26
C ILE A 516 6.44 -5.27 -22.83
N HIS A 517 6.16 -5.32 -21.53
CA HIS A 517 5.26 -4.40 -20.83
C HIS A 517 6.02 -3.78 -19.65
N GLN A 518 5.57 -2.62 -19.19
CA GLN A 518 5.99 -2.06 -17.91
C GLN A 518 4.93 -2.41 -16.87
N ILE A 519 5.31 -3.05 -15.78
CA ILE A 519 4.52 -3.09 -14.56
C ILE A 519 4.51 -1.66 -14.03
N ARG A 520 3.32 -1.10 -13.81
CA ARG A 520 3.13 0.25 -13.29
C ARG A 520 2.21 0.21 -12.10
N GLU A 521 2.55 1.00 -11.10
CA GLU A 521 1.61 1.40 -10.08
C GLU A 521 0.50 2.28 -10.69
N THR A 522 -0.67 2.32 -10.07
CA THR A 522 -1.79 3.13 -10.55
C THR A 522 -2.34 4.00 -9.44
N PHE A 523 -2.77 5.20 -9.80
CA PHE A 523 -3.44 6.09 -8.85
C PHE A 523 -4.84 5.58 -8.48
N SER A 524 -5.13 5.70 -7.19
CA SER A 524 -6.38 5.33 -6.53
C SER A 524 -6.40 5.99 -5.14
N ALA A 525 -7.54 5.96 -4.46
CA ALA A 525 -7.58 6.32 -3.04
C ALA A 525 -6.63 5.46 -2.20
N ASP A 526 -6.44 4.19 -2.59
CA ASP A 526 -5.50 3.27 -1.95
C ASP A 526 -4.04 3.70 -2.11
N TYR A 527 -3.64 4.14 -3.31
CA TYR A 527 -2.31 4.73 -3.53
C TYR A 527 -2.08 5.91 -2.56
N ILE A 528 -3.07 6.81 -2.43
CA ILE A 528 -2.95 7.95 -1.53
C ILE A 528 -2.82 7.51 -0.06
N GLU A 529 -3.55 6.47 0.35
CA GLU A 529 -3.45 5.89 1.70
C GLU A 529 -2.05 5.32 1.97
N GLN A 530 -1.49 4.54 1.03
CA GLN A 530 -0.19 3.91 1.21
C GLN A 530 0.97 4.93 1.31
N TYR A 531 0.98 5.97 0.47
CA TYR A 531 2.12 6.90 0.39
C TYR A 531 1.96 8.16 1.27
N TYR A 532 0.73 8.58 1.56
CA TYR A 532 0.47 9.83 2.30
C TYR A 532 -0.29 9.62 3.61
N ASN A 533 -0.61 8.37 3.96
CA ASN A 533 -1.31 8.01 5.19
C ASN A 533 -2.69 8.73 5.34
N VAL A 534 -3.34 9.05 4.22
CA VAL A 534 -4.70 9.60 4.20
C VAL A 534 -5.67 8.47 3.87
N LYS A 535 -6.57 8.13 4.80
CA LYS A 535 -7.51 7.01 4.62
C LYS A 535 -8.24 7.11 3.29
N ALA A 536 -8.38 6.02 2.55
CA ALA A 536 -9.04 6.03 1.24
C ALA A 536 -10.44 6.66 1.27
N SER A 537 -11.21 6.49 2.35
CA SER A 537 -12.54 7.10 2.53
C SER A 537 -12.53 8.62 2.71
N GLU A 538 -11.37 9.21 2.98
CA GLU A 538 -11.17 10.64 3.19
C GLU A 538 -10.54 11.32 1.97
N VAL A 539 -10.32 10.61 0.86
CA VAL A 539 -9.70 11.16 -0.36
C VAL A 539 -10.75 11.77 -1.28
N ALA A 540 -10.46 12.97 -1.78
CA ALA A 540 -11.10 13.51 -2.98
C ALA A 540 -10.09 13.52 -4.12
N LEU A 541 -10.43 12.89 -5.25
CA LEU A 541 -9.57 12.77 -6.44
C LEU A 541 -10.35 13.23 -7.67
N LEU A 542 -9.80 14.19 -8.40
CA LEU A 542 -10.38 14.73 -9.63
C LEU A 542 -9.43 14.47 -10.80
N GLU A 543 -9.97 14.03 -11.93
CA GLU A 543 -9.22 13.82 -13.17
C GLU A 543 -9.70 14.80 -14.24
N ALA A 544 -8.77 15.45 -14.93
CA ALA A 544 -9.09 16.37 -16.03
C ALA A 544 -9.76 15.60 -17.16
N ASN A 545 -10.93 16.09 -17.59
CA ASN A 545 -11.71 15.46 -18.63
C ASN A 545 -12.26 16.52 -19.60
N PRO A 546 -11.73 16.59 -20.84
CA PRO A 546 -12.15 17.61 -21.79
C PRO A 546 -13.61 17.44 -22.26
N ASP A 547 -14.18 16.25 -22.13
CA ASP A 547 -15.54 15.92 -22.57
C ASP A 547 -16.63 16.39 -21.60
N THR A 548 -16.26 16.87 -20.40
CA THR A 548 -17.20 17.43 -19.42
C THR A 548 -17.28 18.95 -19.48
N GLU A 549 -18.43 19.51 -19.10
CA GLU A 549 -18.64 20.97 -19.03
C GLU A 549 -17.74 21.63 -17.97
N THR A 550 -17.44 20.91 -16.88
CA THR A 550 -16.57 21.37 -15.80
C THR A 550 -15.08 21.24 -16.12
N GLY A 551 -14.71 20.33 -17.04
CA GLY A 551 -13.33 20.00 -17.37
C GLY A 551 -12.70 18.96 -16.44
N PHE A 552 -13.48 18.38 -15.51
CA PHE A 552 -13.03 17.34 -14.58
C PHE A 552 -14.11 16.27 -14.38
N THR A 553 -13.68 15.04 -14.07
CA THR A 553 -14.48 13.97 -13.45
C THR A 553 -14.08 13.81 -11.98
N VAL A 554 -15.02 13.33 -11.17
CA VAL A 554 -14.77 12.93 -9.79
C VAL A 554 -14.47 11.43 -9.81
N GLU A 555 -13.22 11.06 -9.52
CA GLU A 555 -12.80 9.66 -9.44
C GLU A 555 -13.00 9.12 -8.02
N GLU A 556 -12.72 9.93 -7.00
CA GLU A 556 -12.96 9.61 -5.58
C GLU A 556 -13.57 10.81 -4.85
N GLY A 557 -14.40 10.55 -3.85
CA GLY A 557 -15.13 11.58 -3.11
C GLY A 557 -16.47 11.96 -3.76
N ASP A 558 -16.90 13.21 -3.60
CA ASP A 558 -18.19 13.68 -4.10
C ASP A 558 -18.09 15.01 -4.87
N ILE A 559 -19.22 15.40 -5.48
CA ILE A 559 -19.32 16.59 -6.34
C ILE A 559 -19.03 17.91 -5.60
N SER A 560 -19.08 17.94 -4.26
CA SER A 560 -18.77 19.13 -3.48
C SER A 560 -17.29 19.51 -3.59
N ALA A 561 -16.38 18.52 -3.65
CA ALA A 561 -14.94 18.75 -3.82
C ALA A 561 -14.65 19.40 -5.19
N LEU A 562 -15.29 18.91 -6.26
CA LEU A 562 -15.18 19.54 -7.59
C LEU A 562 -15.71 20.98 -7.55
N ASN A 563 -16.86 21.22 -6.93
CA ASN A 563 -17.43 22.57 -6.82
C ASN A 563 -16.54 23.50 -6.00
N GLU A 564 -15.87 22.99 -4.96
CA GLU A 564 -14.89 23.74 -4.16
C GLU A 564 -13.71 24.17 -5.03
N TYR A 565 -13.09 23.24 -5.76
CA TYR A 565 -11.96 23.54 -6.65
C TYR A 565 -12.32 24.59 -7.71
N LEU A 566 -13.47 24.42 -8.39
CA LEU A 566 -13.93 25.38 -9.41
C LEU A 566 -14.21 26.77 -8.82
N LYS A 567 -14.79 26.84 -7.60
CA LYS A 567 -15.00 28.10 -6.90
C LYS A 567 -13.69 28.76 -6.50
N PHE A 568 -12.71 27.98 -6.05
CA PHE A 568 -11.36 28.46 -5.76
C PHE A 568 -10.73 29.10 -7.01
N VAL A 569 -10.66 28.36 -8.13
CA VAL A 569 -10.09 28.87 -9.38
C VAL A 569 -10.80 30.14 -9.83
N TYR A 570 -12.14 30.15 -9.80
CA TYR A 570 -12.92 31.34 -10.12
C TYR A 570 -12.60 32.51 -9.16
N ALA A 571 -12.54 32.28 -7.85
CA ALA A 571 -12.26 33.32 -6.87
C ALA A 571 -10.89 33.97 -7.07
N VAL A 572 -9.86 33.20 -7.44
CA VAL A 572 -8.54 33.75 -7.79
C VAL A 572 -8.65 34.75 -8.95
N THR A 573 -9.43 34.46 -10.00
CA THR A 573 -9.61 35.37 -11.15
C THR A 573 -10.34 36.69 -10.80
N GLN A 574 -11.06 36.72 -9.68
CA GLN A 574 -11.82 37.91 -9.25
C GLN A 574 -11.05 38.77 -8.24
N ARG A 575 -9.92 38.29 -7.72
CA ARG A 575 -9.11 38.98 -6.72
C ARG A 575 -8.08 39.92 -7.37
N ASN A 576 -7.58 40.88 -6.59
CA ASN A 576 -6.39 41.63 -6.98
C ASN A 576 -5.17 40.70 -6.88
N ILE A 577 -4.64 40.29 -8.03
CA ILE A 577 -3.58 39.28 -8.10
C ILE A 577 -2.28 39.72 -7.41
N GLN A 578 -2.02 41.02 -7.29
CA GLN A 578 -0.80 41.56 -6.64
C GLN A 578 -0.93 41.71 -5.12
N ALA A 579 -2.10 41.44 -4.53
CA ALA A 579 -2.29 41.60 -3.09
C ALA A 579 -1.69 40.41 -2.31
N PRO A 580 -0.96 40.63 -1.20
CA PRO A 580 -0.49 39.53 -0.35
C PRO A 580 -1.61 38.60 0.13
N SER A 581 -2.79 39.15 0.41
CA SER A 581 -3.98 38.36 0.79
C SER A 581 -4.52 37.45 -0.32
N THR A 582 -4.09 37.63 -1.56
CA THR A 582 -4.36 36.69 -2.65
C THR A 582 -3.38 35.52 -2.61
N VAL A 583 -2.11 35.78 -2.28
CA VAL A 583 -1.11 34.71 -2.08
C VAL A 583 -1.52 33.84 -0.89
N ASP A 584 -1.85 34.45 0.25
CA ASP A 584 -2.37 33.74 1.43
C ASP A 584 -3.58 32.86 1.06
N PHE A 585 -4.54 33.43 0.32
CA PHE A 585 -5.73 32.69 -0.12
C PHE A 585 -5.39 31.51 -1.04
N VAL A 586 -4.39 31.62 -1.90
CA VAL A 586 -3.96 30.52 -2.78
C VAL A 586 -3.30 29.43 -1.96
N GLU A 587 -2.42 29.78 -1.03
CA GLU A 587 -1.73 28.82 -0.16
C GLU A 587 -2.66 28.10 0.82
N GLU A 588 -3.80 28.71 1.16
CA GLU A 588 -4.87 28.04 1.92
C GLU A 588 -5.63 26.98 1.09
N HIS A 589 -5.55 26.98 -0.24
CA HIS A 589 -6.35 26.08 -1.09
C HIS A 589 -5.52 25.06 -1.85
N ILE A 590 -4.27 25.37 -2.18
CA ILE A 590 -3.40 24.49 -2.96
C ILE A 590 -2.00 24.43 -2.34
N ASP A 591 -1.30 23.32 -2.59
CA ASP A 591 0.15 23.31 -2.42
C ASP A 591 0.79 24.08 -3.60
N LEU A 592 1.06 25.37 -3.38
CA LEU A 592 1.47 26.29 -4.44
C LEU A 592 2.82 25.90 -5.05
N ASP A 593 3.82 25.53 -4.23
CA ASP A 593 5.12 25.15 -4.76
C ASP A 593 5.03 23.84 -5.56
N GLN A 594 4.29 22.84 -5.07
CA GLN A 594 4.06 21.60 -5.83
C GLN A 594 3.33 21.87 -7.16
N PHE A 595 2.36 22.80 -7.17
CA PHE A 595 1.68 23.20 -8.41
C PHE A 595 2.63 23.87 -9.42
N LEU A 596 3.52 24.75 -8.94
CA LEU A 596 4.53 25.41 -9.78
C LEU A 596 5.58 24.42 -10.29
N GLU A 597 5.98 23.46 -9.46
CA GLU A 597 6.82 22.31 -9.86
C GLU A 597 6.14 21.48 -10.96
N TYR A 598 4.87 21.09 -10.76
CA TYR A 598 4.10 20.38 -11.78
C TYR A 598 4.07 21.14 -13.11
N ALA A 599 3.84 22.46 -13.09
CA ALA A 599 3.88 23.28 -14.29
C ALA A 599 5.29 23.29 -14.93
N ALA A 600 6.35 23.37 -14.14
CA ALA A 600 7.73 23.30 -14.61
C ALA A 600 8.03 21.95 -15.28
N TYR A 601 7.53 20.83 -14.72
CA TYR A 601 7.65 19.50 -15.34
C TYR A 601 7.01 19.48 -16.72
N GLN A 602 5.76 19.91 -16.85
CA GLN A 602 5.06 19.93 -18.14
C GLN A 602 5.77 20.85 -19.15
N ILE A 603 6.32 21.97 -18.70
CA ILE A 603 7.12 22.87 -19.54
C ILE A 603 8.37 22.17 -20.04
N TYR A 604 9.17 21.58 -19.15
CA TYR A 604 10.39 20.89 -19.54
C TYR A 604 10.09 19.70 -20.48
N PHE A 605 9.11 18.87 -20.12
CA PHE A 605 8.67 17.70 -20.90
C PHE A 605 8.07 18.05 -22.27
N ALA A 606 7.84 19.32 -22.58
CA ALA A 606 7.13 19.75 -23.78
C ALA A 606 5.70 19.15 -23.88
N ASN A 607 5.07 18.82 -22.75
CA ASN A 607 3.81 18.10 -22.75
C ASN A 607 2.59 19.04 -22.73
N GLN A 608 2.02 19.28 -23.91
CA GLN A 608 0.80 20.07 -24.10
C GLN A 608 -0.50 19.26 -24.01
N ASP A 609 -0.44 17.98 -23.64
CA ASP A 609 -1.66 17.20 -23.37
C ASP A 609 -2.14 17.36 -21.92
N SER A 610 -1.29 17.89 -21.04
CA SER A 610 -1.58 18.15 -19.62
C SER A 610 -2.59 19.29 -19.39
N PHE A 611 -3.05 19.49 -18.16
CA PHE A 611 -4.05 20.46 -17.65
C PHE A 611 -5.47 20.30 -18.20
N MET A 612 -5.62 20.15 -19.52
CA MET A 612 -6.90 19.92 -20.19
C MET A 612 -7.28 18.44 -20.21
N ASN A 613 -6.26 17.59 -20.25
CA ASN A 613 -6.29 16.15 -20.15
C ASN A 613 -5.07 15.73 -19.29
N ASN A 614 -4.90 14.44 -18.98
CA ASN A 614 -3.70 13.89 -18.35
C ASN A 614 -3.21 14.68 -17.11
N THR A 615 -4.16 15.11 -16.28
CA THR A 615 -3.92 15.81 -15.01
C THR A 615 -4.87 15.28 -13.96
N ALA A 616 -4.34 14.91 -12.80
CA ALA A 616 -5.13 14.51 -11.65
C ALA A 616 -4.74 15.40 -10.49
N ILE A 617 -5.72 15.72 -9.66
CA ILE A 617 -5.52 16.46 -8.43
C ILE A 617 -6.23 15.78 -7.28
N TRP A 618 -5.62 15.80 -6.12
CA TRP A 618 -6.16 15.17 -4.93
C TRP A 618 -6.05 16.07 -3.70
N LYS A 619 -6.88 15.79 -2.71
CA LYS A 619 -6.78 16.33 -1.34
C LYS A 619 -7.35 15.34 -0.34
N LYS A 620 -6.96 15.48 0.93
CA LYS A 620 -7.80 15.04 2.04
C LYS A 620 -9.08 15.87 2.03
N ASN A 621 -10.24 15.24 2.04
CA ASN A 621 -11.56 15.86 1.84
C ASN A 621 -12.05 16.63 3.08
N GLU A 622 -11.25 17.59 3.51
CA GLU A 622 -11.47 18.46 4.65
C GLU A 622 -11.15 19.92 4.28
N TYR A 623 -11.57 20.87 5.13
CA TYR A 623 -11.18 22.27 4.98
C TYR A 623 -9.74 22.50 5.42
N TYR A 624 -9.14 23.57 4.92
CA TYR A 624 -7.76 23.90 5.24
C TYR A 624 -7.52 24.10 6.73
N SER A 625 -6.44 23.49 7.22
CA SER A 625 -5.93 23.66 8.58
C SER A 625 -4.43 23.82 8.55
N ARG A 626 -3.95 24.97 9.06
CA ARG A 626 -2.53 25.28 9.19
C ARG A 626 -1.82 24.43 10.25
N GLU A 627 -2.58 23.85 11.18
CA GLU A 627 -2.06 23.03 12.28
C GLU A 627 -1.92 21.55 11.90
N SER A 628 -2.44 21.15 10.74
CA SER A 628 -2.36 19.77 10.25
C SER A 628 -0.97 19.44 9.70
N ASP A 629 -0.62 18.15 9.74
CA ASP A 629 0.57 17.64 9.08
C ASP A 629 0.51 17.85 7.55
N SER A 630 1.69 17.85 6.93
CA SER A 630 1.81 17.92 5.47
C SER A 630 0.99 16.80 4.82
N HIS A 631 0.23 17.12 3.77
CA HIS A 631 -0.73 16.23 3.07
C HIS A 631 -2.06 16.00 3.80
N HIS A 632 -2.20 16.41 5.06
CA HIS A 632 -3.41 16.29 5.89
C HIS A 632 -4.12 17.65 6.10
N ASP A 633 -3.65 18.67 5.39
CA ASP A 633 -4.06 20.06 5.53
C ASP A 633 -5.22 20.47 4.63
N GLY A 634 -5.83 19.56 3.85
CA GLY A 634 -6.97 19.88 2.98
C GLY A 634 -6.64 20.67 1.71
N ARG A 635 -5.36 20.92 1.40
CA ARG A 635 -4.93 21.58 0.16
C ARG A 635 -4.93 20.64 -1.04
N TRP A 636 -5.27 21.15 -2.22
CA TRP A 636 -5.16 20.43 -3.49
C TRP A 636 -3.71 20.25 -3.93
N ARG A 637 -3.42 19.06 -4.44
CA ARG A 637 -2.10 18.61 -4.91
C ARG A 637 -2.23 17.95 -6.28
N TRP A 638 -1.21 18.10 -7.12
CA TRP A 638 -1.17 17.56 -8.47
C TRP A 638 -0.46 16.20 -8.50
N MET A 639 -0.93 15.35 -9.40
CA MET A 639 -0.34 14.05 -9.68
C MET A 639 0.15 14.02 -11.12
N LEU A 640 1.35 13.47 -11.31
CA LEU A 640 1.91 13.25 -12.64
C LEU A 640 1.32 11.94 -13.19
N PHE A 641 0.62 11.97 -14.33
CA PHE A 641 0.25 10.74 -15.04
C PHE A 641 0.13 10.96 -16.55
N ASP A 642 0.32 9.89 -17.31
CA ASP A 642 0.17 9.81 -18.77
C ASP A 642 0.91 10.94 -19.51
N THR A 643 2.24 10.87 -19.40
CA THR A 643 3.18 11.87 -19.90
C THR A 643 3.72 11.54 -21.29
N ASP A 644 3.36 10.38 -21.87
CA ASP A 644 3.99 9.83 -23.07
C ASP A 644 3.99 10.73 -24.32
N ARG A 645 3.12 11.74 -24.41
CA ARG A 645 3.16 12.75 -25.49
C ARG A 645 4.29 13.79 -25.35
N GLY A 646 5.01 13.80 -24.22
CA GLY A 646 6.19 14.62 -23.99
C GLY A 646 7.45 14.14 -24.71
N PHE A 647 8.54 14.88 -24.51
CA PHE A 647 9.88 14.64 -25.07
C PHE A 647 9.91 14.59 -26.61
N GLY A 648 8.97 15.27 -27.28
CA GLY A 648 8.92 15.34 -28.75
C GLY A 648 8.36 14.09 -29.44
N LEU A 649 7.46 13.33 -28.77
CA LEU A 649 6.77 12.22 -29.44
C LEU A 649 5.90 12.72 -30.61
N VAL A 650 5.22 13.84 -30.42
CA VAL A 650 4.42 14.53 -31.43
C VAL A 650 5.31 15.60 -32.06
N GLU A 651 5.50 15.56 -33.38
CA GLU A 651 6.35 16.52 -34.12
C GLU A 651 7.85 16.43 -33.81
N ARG A 652 8.46 15.24 -33.96
CA ARG A 652 9.88 14.95 -33.65
C ARG A 652 10.92 16.00 -34.09
N GLU A 653 10.73 16.67 -35.23
CA GLU A 653 11.67 17.70 -35.72
C GLU A 653 11.55 19.03 -34.97
N GLU A 654 10.37 19.38 -34.43
CA GLU A 654 10.11 20.65 -33.73
C GLU A 654 9.80 20.46 -32.23
N GLY A 655 9.59 19.23 -31.76
CA GLY A 655 9.11 18.92 -30.41
C GLY A 655 10.02 19.45 -29.30
N VAL A 656 11.34 19.44 -29.51
CA VAL A 656 12.30 20.04 -28.56
C VAL A 656 12.16 21.56 -28.43
N ASN A 657 11.57 22.23 -29.44
CA ASN A 657 11.32 23.66 -29.46
C ASN A 657 9.88 24.02 -29.05
N GLN A 658 9.05 23.04 -28.71
CA GLN A 658 7.65 23.28 -28.35
C GLN A 658 7.56 24.24 -27.14
N ASN A 659 6.91 25.39 -27.35
CA ASN A 659 6.83 26.46 -26.36
C ASN A 659 5.64 26.24 -25.42
N THR A 660 5.85 25.39 -24.42
CA THR A 660 4.80 25.00 -23.46
C THR A 660 4.47 26.12 -22.47
N ILE A 661 5.41 27.01 -22.12
CA ILE A 661 5.08 28.18 -21.29
C ILE A 661 4.09 29.11 -22.00
N GLN A 662 4.31 29.42 -23.29
CA GLN A 662 3.37 30.19 -24.09
C GLN A 662 2.00 29.50 -24.20
N TRP A 663 1.99 28.17 -24.30
CA TRP A 663 0.78 27.36 -24.34
C TRP A 663 0.00 27.42 -23.02
N LEU A 664 0.68 27.41 -21.87
CA LEU A 664 0.07 27.58 -20.54
C LEU A 664 -0.48 28.99 -20.32
N LEU A 665 0.03 30.00 -21.03
CA LEU A 665 -0.49 31.37 -20.98
C LEU A 665 -1.67 31.63 -21.93
N ARG A 666 -2.14 30.64 -22.67
CA ARG A 666 -3.29 30.82 -23.59
C ARG A 666 -4.59 31.03 -22.82
N ASP A 667 -5.55 31.69 -23.48
CA ASP A 667 -6.89 31.89 -22.93
C ASP A 667 -7.73 30.62 -23.04
N HIS A 668 -7.63 29.75 -22.04
CA HIS A 668 -8.38 28.50 -21.95
C HIS A 668 -8.74 28.16 -20.50
N ARG A 669 -9.87 27.47 -20.29
CA ARG A 669 -10.36 27.13 -18.95
C ARG A 669 -9.32 26.37 -18.12
N SER A 670 -8.68 25.37 -18.72
CA SER A 670 -7.75 24.46 -18.02
C SER A 670 -6.44 25.13 -17.59
N THR A 671 -6.04 26.21 -18.26
CA THR A 671 -4.81 26.95 -17.94
C THR A 671 -5.07 28.21 -17.11
N THR A 672 -6.34 28.47 -16.75
CA THR A 672 -6.76 29.69 -16.04
C THR A 672 -5.99 29.90 -14.75
N LEU A 673 -5.80 28.84 -13.95
CA LEU A 673 -5.10 28.95 -12.67
C LEU A 673 -3.66 29.40 -12.88
N PHE A 674 -2.86 28.66 -13.65
CA PHE A 674 -1.45 29.01 -13.91
C PHE A 674 -1.31 30.41 -14.54
N ARG A 675 -2.07 30.69 -15.61
CA ARG A 675 -2.04 31.98 -16.31
C ARG A 675 -2.40 33.16 -15.41
N THR A 676 -3.25 32.95 -14.41
CA THR A 676 -3.61 34.01 -13.45
C THR A 676 -2.52 34.16 -12.40
N LEU A 677 -2.07 33.06 -11.80
CA LEU A 677 -1.09 33.07 -10.71
C LEU A 677 0.26 33.66 -11.12
N ILE A 678 0.76 33.33 -12.31
CA ILE A 678 2.06 33.78 -12.82
C ILE A 678 2.13 35.30 -13.07
N GLN A 679 1.00 36.01 -13.00
CA GLN A 679 0.98 37.48 -13.08
C GLN A 679 1.43 38.14 -11.76
N ASN A 680 1.34 37.44 -10.62
CA ASN A 680 1.85 37.94 -9.34
C ASN A 680 3.39 37.87 -9.33
N GLU A 681 4.06 38.95 -8.96
CA GLU A 681 5.54 39.01 -9.01
C GLU A 681 6.22 38.03 -8.05
N GLU A 682 5.68 37.82 -6.85
CA GLU A 682 6.20 36.87 -5.87
C GLU A 682 6.04 35.42 -6.35
N ILE A 683 4.86 35.06 -6.87
CA ILE A 683 4.61 33.72 -7.42
C ILE A 683 5.46 33.47 -8.68
N LYS A 684 5.65 34.51 -9.51
CA LYS A 684 6.52 34.45 -10.69
C LYS A 684 7.97 34.20 -10.29
N GLU A 685 8.47 34.91 -9.27
CA GLU A 685 9.81 34.68 -8.71
C GLU A 685 9.95 33.23 -8.21
N ARG A 686 8.99 32.74 -7.41
CA ARG A 686 8.98 31.34 -6.94
C ARG A 686 9.04 30.34 -8.09
N PHE A 687 8.22 30.54 -9.12
CA PHE A 687 8.20 29.68 -10.30
C PHE A 687 9.56 29.63 -11.00
N VAL A 688 10.22 30.78 -11.22
CA VAL A 688 11.51 30.80 -11.93
C VAL A 688 12.64 30.24 -11.08
N VAL A 689 12.58 30.36 -9.75
CA VAL A 689 13.50 29.70 -8.82
C VAL A 689 13.32 28.19 -8.87
N ILE A 690 12.08 27.69 -8.74
CA ILE A 690 11.75 26.26 -8.85
C ILE A 690 12.22 25.68 -10.19
N LEU A 691 11.92 26.36 -11.29
CA LEU A 691 12.35 25.93 -12.61
C LEU A 691 13.87 25.90 -12.73
N SER A 692 14.56 26.90 -12.17
CA SER A 692 16.03 26.95 -12.21
C SER A 692 16.64 25.80 -11.40
N ASP A 693 16.10 25.49 -10.22
CA ASP A 693 16.51 24.35 -9.42
C ASP A 693 16.40 23.05 -10.24
N LEU A 694 15.23 22.80 -10.84
CA LEU A 694 15.02 21.62 -11.67
C LEU A 694 16.00 21.56 -12.85
N LEU A 695 16.24 22.68 -13.54
CA LEU A 695 17.20 22.75 -14.65
C LEU A 695 18.67 22.58 -14.25
N ASN A 696 19.00 22.72 -12.96
CA ASN A 696 20.35 22.52 -12.42
C ASN A 696 20.50 21.18 -11.67
N GLN A 697 19.47 20.33 -11.65
CA GLN A 697 19.51 19.01 -11.03
C GLN A 697 18.70 18.00 -11.85
N ASN A 698 17.40 17.83 -11.59
CA ASN A 698 16.57 16.80 -12.23
C ASN A 698 16.61 16.83 -13.77
N PHE A 699 16.66 18.03 -14.34
CA PHE A 699 16.62 18.29 -15.78
C PHE A 699 17.96 18.77 -16.34
N GLU A 700 19.04 18.64 -15.56
CA GLU A 700 20.40 18.76 -16.08
C GLU A 700 20.63 17.65 -17.12
N SER A 701 21.25 17.99 -18.25
CA SER A 701 21.35 17.09 -19.41
C SER A 701 21.97 15.75 -19.06
N GLU A 702 23.02 15.75 -18.24
CA GLU A 702 23.72 14.55 -17.77
C GLU A 702 22.79 13.61 -16.99
N ASN A 703 22.01 14.14 -16.05
CA ASN A 703 21.10 13.35 -15.21
C ASN A 703 19.96 12.75 -16.05
N VAL A 704 19.41 13.51 -17.00
CA VAL A 704 18.37 12.99 -17.90
C VAL A 704 18.89 11.88 -18.82
N ILE A 705 20.10 12.06 -19.37
CA ILE A 705 20.75 11.03 -20.21
C ILE A 705 21.09 9.78 -19.40
N GLU A 706 21.48 9.92 -18.13
CA GLU A 706 21.73 8.79 -17.24
C GLU A 706 20.46 7.95 -17.08
N VAL A 707 19.32 8.57 -16.73
CA VAL A 707 18.02 7.86 -16.63
C VAL A 707 17.62 7.20 -17.95
N ILE A 708 17.78 7.87 -19.09
CA ILE A 708 17.51 7.27 -20.42
C ILE A 708 18.40 6.04 -20.64
N THR A 709 19.69 6.15 -20.33
CA THR A 709 20.69 5.09 -20.55
C THR A 709 20.41 3.88 -19.65
N GLU A 710 20.04 4.10 -18.39
CA GLU A 710 19.66 3.03 -17.46
C GLU A 710 18.45 2.25 -17.99
N MET A 711 17.38 2.95 -18.36
CA MET A 711 16.17 2.32 -18.89
C MET A 711 16.40 1.65 -20.25
N GLU A 712 17.23 2.24 -21.12
CA GLU A 712 17.65 1.59 -22.36
C GLU A 712 18.34 0.25 -22.06
N ASN A 713 19.25 0.23 -21.09
CA ASN A 713 20.00 -0.95 -20.71
C ASN A 713 19.11 -2.05 -20.11
N GLU A 714 18.03 -1.69 -19.40
CA GLU A 714 17.05 -2.64 -18.86
C GLU A 714 16.37 -3.44 -19.98
N ILE A 715 15.96 -2.80 -21.07
CA ILE A 715 15.10 -3.45 -22.08
C ILE A 715 15.81 -3.84 -23.38
N LYS A 716 16.99 -3.29 -23.70
CA LYS A 716 17.65 -3.46 -25.01
C LYS A 716 17.84 -4.92 -25.43
N GLY A 717 18.07 -5.82 -24.47
CA GLY A 717 18.24 -7.25 -24.73
C GLY A 717 16.98 -7.93 -25.26
N GLU A 718 15.80 -7.39 -24.92
CA GLU A 718 14.49 -7.95 -25.29
C GLU A 718 13.83 -7.25 -26.48
N VAL A 719 14.26 -6.02 -26.81
CA VAL A 719 13.75 -5.24 -27.94
C VAL A 719 13.69 -6.03 -29.26
N PRO A 720 14.71 -6.82 -29.65
CA PRO A 720 14.65 -7.59 -30.89
C PRO A 720 13.48 -8.59 -30.95
N ALA A 721 13.21 -9.30 -29.85
CA ALA A 721 12.12 -10.26 -29.76
C ALA A 721 10.75 -9.56 -29.76
N SER A 722 10.64 -8.45 -29.04
CA SER A 722 9.43 -7.61 -29.01
C SER A 722 9.11 -7.04 -30.40
N ILE A 723 10.11 -6.49 -31.11
CA ILE A 723 9.95 -6.00 -32.49
C ILE A 723 9.60 -7.13 -33.45
N TYR A 724 10.21 -8.31 -33.32
CA TYR A 724 9.86 -9.46 -34.16
C TYR A 724 8.39 -9.83 -34.01
N ARG A 725 7.91 -9.93 -32.76
CA ARG A 725 6.53 -10.27 -32.42
C ARG A 725 5.54 -9.21 -32.86
N TRP A 726 5.80 -7.93 -32.58
CA TRP A 726 4.84 -6.85 -32.73
C TRP A 726 5.02 -5.99 -33.97
N LYS A 727 6.18 -6.02 -34.64
CA LYS A 727 6.51 -5.17 -35.80
C LYS A 727 6.03 -3.71 -35.67
N ASN A 728 6.04 -3.21 -34.43
CA ASN A 728 5.55 -1.90 -34.02
C ASN A 728 6.60 -0.82 -34.30
N ILE A 729 7.88 -1.19 -34.18
CA ILE A 729 9.04 -0.39 -34.55
C ILE A 729 9.70 -1.07 -35.76
N GLY A 730 10.10 -0.28 -36.76
CA GLY A 730 10.55 -0.81 -38.05
C GLY A 730 11.82 -1.66 -38.01
N SER A 731 12.69 -1.45 -37.03
CA SER A 731 13.91 -2.25 -36.79
C SER A 731 14.53 -1.89 -35.44
N VAL A 732 15.47 -2.71 -34.96
CA VAL A 732 16.29 -2.38 -33.77
C VAL A 732 17.08 -1.09 -33.98
N ALA A 733 17.67 -0.88 -35.16
CA ALA A 733 18.39 0.35 -35.48
C ALA A 733 17.49 1.61 -35.43
N LEU A 734 16.21 1.49 -35.82
CA LEU A 734 15.26 2.58 -35.67
C LEU A 734 14.88 2.82 -34.20
N TRP A 735 14.80 1.76 -33.39
CA TRP A 735 14.60 1.93 -31.94
C TRP A 735 15.78 2.66 -31.30
N GLU A 736 17.02 2.26 -31.59
CA GLU A 736 18.24 2.94 -31.13
C GLU A 736 18.26 4.41 -31.57
N GLN A 737 17.86 4.69 -32.82
CA GLN A 737 17.71 6.07 -33.30
C GLN A 737 16.64 6.85 -32.51
N ASN A 738 15.50 6.24 -32.19
CA ASN A 738 14.45 6.89 -31.40
C ASN A 738 14.92 7.17 -29.96
N VAL A 739 15.77 6.31 -29.39
CA VAL A 739 16.40 6.55 -28.08
C VAL A 739 17.37 7.71 -28.17
N GLU A 740 18.16 7.79 -29.25
CA GLU A 740 19.06 8.93 -29.47
C GLU A 740 18.29 10.26 -29.65
N GLU A 741 17.08 10.25 -30.21
CA GLU A 741 16.20 11.42 -30.25
C GLU A 741 15.83 11.92 -28.83
N LEU A 742 15.68 11.02 -27.84
CA LEU A 742 15.51 11.40 -26.43
C LEU A 742 16.76 12.05 -25.86
N ASN A 743 17.94 11.51 -26.16
CA ASN A 743 19.22 12.08 -25.72
C ASN A 743 19.46 13.47 -26.33
N VAL A 744 19.09 13.68 -27.61
CA VAL A 744 19.14 15.01 -28.24
C VAL A 744 18.21 15.98 -27.52
N PHE A 745 16.97 15.57 -27.23
CA PHE A 745 16.02 16.39 -26.46
C PHE A 745 16.62 16.78 -25.10
N ALA A 746 17.17 15.82 -24.34
CA ALA A 746 17.78 16.05 -23.03
C ALA A 746 18.93 17.07 -23.05
N ARG A 747 19.74 17.08 -24.13
CA ARG A 747 20.86 18.03 -24.30
C ARG A 747 20.40 19.45 -24.63
N GLU A 748 19.39 19.58 -25.48
CA GLU A 748 18.98 20.89 -26.01
C GLU A 748 17.91 21.57 -25.16
N ARG A 749 17.01 20.79 -24.55
CA ARG A 749 15.81 21.30 -23.88
C ARG A 749 16.10 22.26 -22.72
N PRO A 750 17.11 22.06 -21.83
CA PRO A 750 17.34 22.96 -20.71
C PRO A 750 17.59 24.41 -21.13
N GLY A 751 18.43 24.60 -22.17
CA GLY A 751 18.72 25.93 -22.73
C GLY A 751 17.48 26.56 -23.38
N ILE A 752 16.76 25.77 -24.19
CA ILE A 752 15.53 26.23 -24.86
C ILE A 752 14.47 26.68 -23.86
N VAL A 753 14.22 25.88 -22.81
CA VAL A 753 13.25 26.23 -21.77
C VAL A 753 13.66 27.51 -21.06
N ARG A 754 14.96 27.67 -20.78
CA ARG A 754 15.49 28.88 -20.14
C ARG A 754 15.23 30.13 -20.99
N ASP A 755 15.53 30.05 -22.28
CA ASP A 755 15.31 31.16 -23.21
C ASP A 755 13.82 31.47 -23.40
N GLN A 756 12.98 30.43 -23.54
CA GLN A 756 11.53 30.60 -23.70
C GLN A 756 10.89 31.25 -22.47
N VAL A 757 11.23 30.81 -21.27
CA VAL A 757 10.68 31.39 -20.03
C VAL A 757 11.18 32.81 -19.83
N ASN A 758 12.46 33.09 -20.12
CA ASN A 758 13.01 34.44 -20.09
C ASN A 758 12.24 35.40 -21.01
N GLU A 759 12.03 35.01 -22.27
CA GLU A 759 11.32 35.83 -23.26
C GLU A 759 9.84 36.02 -22.88
N ILE A 760 9.14 34.91 -22.58
CA ILE A 760 7.69 34.92 -22.39
C ILE A 760 7.28 35.62 -21.09
N LEU A 761 8.09 35.53 -20.03
CA LEU A 761 7.81 36.21 -18.76
C LEU A 761 8.44 37.62 -18.68
N GLY A 762 9.22 38.03 -19.70
CA GLY A 762 9.85 39.34 -19.76
C GLY A 762 10.93 39.57 -18.69
N LEU A 763 11.75 38.55 -18.43
CA LEU A 763 12.83 38.59 -17.44
C LEU A 763 14.08 39.29 -18.02
N GLU A 764 15.01 39.68 -17.15
CA GLU A 764 16.20 40.46 -17.51
C GLU A 764 17.41 39.61 -17.98
N GLY A 765 17.21 38.31 -18.23
CA GLY A 765 18.24 37.34 -18.53
C GLY A 765 18.54 36.41 -17.36
N TYR A 766 19.65 35.69 -17.44
CA TYR A 766 20.15 34.76 -16.42
C TYR A 766 21.67 34.86 -16.29
N GLU A 767 22.22 34.40 -15.17
CA GLU A 767 23.65 34.41 -14.86
C GLU A 767 24.12 33.03 -14.38
N ASP A 768 25.37 32.73 -14.69
CA ASP A 768 26.08 31.58 -14.11
C ASP A 768 26.50 31.92 -12.68
N ILE A 769 26.09 31.09 -11.74
CA ILE A 769 26.47 31.19 -10.34
C ILE A 769 27.43 30.06 -10.02
N THR A 770 28.51 30.39 -9.31
CA THR A 770 29.41 29.40 -8.70
C THR A 770 29.46 29.63 -7.20
N VAL A 771 29.16 28.59 -6.44
CA VAL A 771 29.24 28.58 -4.98
C VAL A 771 30.48 27.79 -4.56
N ASP A 772 31.37 28.42 -3.79
CA ASP A 772 32.51 27.74 -3.16
C ASP A 772 32.03 26.90 -1.97
N LEU A 773 32.29 25.61 -2.04
CA LEU A 773 31.92 24.59 -1.05
C LEU A 773 33.17 23.89 -0.47
N SER A 774 34.35 24.50 -0.62
CA SER A 774 35.63 23.87 -0.28
C SER A 774 35.92 23.74 1.22
N ASP A 775 35.03 24.23 2.10
CA ASP A 775 35.19 24.13 3.55
C ASP A 775 34.98 22.66 4.02
N PRO A 776 36.01 22.00 4.56
CA PRO A 776 35.93 20.60 4.96
C PRO A 776 35.03 20.35 6.18
N GLU A 777 34.59 21.40 6.89
CA GLU A 777 33.70 21.28 8.04
C GLU A 777 32.21 21.25 7.65
N LEU A 778 31.87 21.41 6.37
CA LEU A 778 30.50 21.28 5.89
C LEU A 778 29.97 19.84 6.05
N SER A 779 28.73 19.72 6.53
CA SER A 779 28.00 18.45 6.69
C SER A 779 26.74 18.38 5.83
N LEU A 780 26.10 19.51 5.55
CA LEU A 780 24.92 19.61 4.68
C LEU A 780 24.96 20.95 3.94
N ILE A 781 24.66 20.93 2.65
CA ILE A 781 24.60 22.13 1.82
C ILE A 781 23.27 22.09 1.07
N LYS A 782 22.49 23.16 1.18
CA LYS A 782 21.23 23.33 0.47
C LYS A 782 21.25 24.63 -0.31
N ILE A 783 20.99 24.56 -1.62
CA ILE A 783 20.86 25.72 -2.50
C ILE A 783 19.41 25.73 -2.97
N ASN A 784 18.60 26.66 -2.47
CA ASN A 784 17.14 26.66 -2.61
C ASN A 784 16.54 25.30 -2.21
N SER A 785 16.00 24.52 -3.16
CA SER A 785 15.50 23.17 -2.92
C SER A 785 16.57 22.07 -3.12
N LEU A 786 17.71 22.39 -3.74
CA LEU A 786 18.76 21.45 -4.11
C LEU A 786 19.57 21.01 -2.89
N LEU A 787 19.70 19.71 -2.69
CA LEU A 787 20.63 19.12 -1.70
C LEU A 787 21.94 18.80 -2.40
N ILE A 788 23.01 19.49 -2.00
CA ILE A 788 24.34 19.32 -2.59
C ILE A 788 25.17 18.42 -1.68
N SER A 789 25.85 17.45 -2.31
CA SER A 789 26.77 16.56 -1.60
C SER A 789 27.86 17.37 -0.89
N PRO A 790 28.13 17.12 0.41
CA PRO A 790 29.16 17.82 1.16
C PRO A 790 30.59 17.48 0.69
N ASN A 791 30.74 16.50 -0.21
CA ASN A 791 32.02 16.16 -0.83
C ASN A 791 32.35 17.05 -2.05
N GLU A 792 31.37 17.80 -2.58
CA GLU A 792 31.58 18.73 -3.66
C GLU A 792 32.39 19.94 -3.18
N LYS A 793 33.40 20.33 -3.95
CA LYS A 793 34.25 21.49 -3.62
C LYS A 793 33.69 22.80 -4.16
N SER A 794 32.81 22.72 -5.14
CA SER A 794 32.14 23.84 -5.76
C SER A 794 30.87 23.35 -6.41
N TRP A 795 29.84 24.18 -6.40
CA TRP A 795 28.63 23.95 -7.19
C TRP A 795 28.48 25.08 -8.20
N SER A 796 27.97 24.77 -9.40
CA SER A 796 27.63 25.78 -10.40
C SER A 796 26.24 25.53 -10.96
N GLY A 797 25.52 26.61 -11.26
CA GLY A 797 24.20 26.54 -11.87
C GLY A 797 23.78 27.88 -12.43
N VAL A 798 22.70 27.86 -13.21
CA VAL A 798 22.20 29.05 -13.92
C VAL A 798 20.87 29.47 -13.31
N TYR A 799 20.76 30.75 -12.94
CA TYR A 799 19.54 31.35 -12.39
C TYR A 799 19.16 32.63 -13.12
N TYR A 800 17.86 32.92 -13.19
CA TYR A 800 17.36 34.17 -13.77
C TYR A 800 17.73 35.38 -12.92
N LYS A 801 18.03 36.50 -13.56
CA LYS A 801 18.31 37.77 -12.89
C LYS A 801 17.11 38.26 -12.09
N GLY A 802 17.39 38.84 -10.92
CA GLY A 802 16.38 39.30 -9.98
C GLY A 802 15.73 38.20 -9.14
N SER A 803 16.06 36.92 -9.36
CA SER A 803 15.60 35.83 -8.49
C SER A 803 16.47 35.69 -7.25
N THR A 804 15.85 35.27 -6.15
CA THR A 804 16.54 35.02 -4.88
C THR A 804 17.17 33.62 -4.87
N LEU A 805 18.48 33.57 -4.61
CA LEU A 805 19.23 32.34 -4.32
C LEU A 805 19.49 32.25 -2.81
N THR A 806 18.93 31.22 -2.16
CA THR A 806 19.16 30.94 -0.74
C THR A 806 20.17 29.80 -0.59
N ILE A 807 21.27 30.04 0.11
CA ILE A 807 22.33 29.05 0.36
C ILE A 807 22.39 28.76 1.85
N GLN A 808 22.05 27.55 2.26
CA GLN A 808 22.16 27.07 3.62
C GLN A 808 23.35 26.11 3.74
N LYS A 809 24.25 26.40 4.67
CA LYS A 809 25.46 25.62 4.96
C LYS A 809 25.41 25.17 6.40
N GLN A 810 25.31 23.87 6.64
CA GLN A 810 25.44 23.27 7.96
C GLN A 810 26.84 22.72 8.15
N PHE A 811 27.42 22.96 9.32
CA PHE A 811 28.74 22.50 9.71
C PHE A 811 28.65 21.28 10.64
N LYS A 812 29.73 20.50 10.72
CA LYS A 812 29.82 19.27 11.54
C LYS A 812 29.60 19.49 13.04
N ASP A 813 29.78 20.70 13.53
CA ASP A 813 29.51 21.08 14.92
C ASP A 813 28.03 21.46 15.17
N GLY A 814 27.21 21.46 14.11
CA GLY A 814 25.79 21.79 14.13
C GLY A 814 25.46 23.25 13.79
N GLU A 815 26.45 24.13 13.59
CA GLU A 815 26.21 25.51 13.16
C GLU A 815 25.55 25.52 11.76
N THR A 816 24.59 26.44 11.53
CA THR A 816 23.96 26.62 10.23
C THR A 816 24.03 28.09 9.82
N ILE A 817 24.60 28.37 8.65
CA ILE A 817 24.66 29.69 8.04
C ILE A 817 23.71 29.71 6.84
N THR A 818 22.88 30.75 6.76
CA THR A 818 21.98 31.00 5.63
C THR A 818 22.36 32.32 4.96
N GLU A 819 22.69 32.27 3.69
CA GLU A 819 22.97 33.42 2.83
C GLU A 819 21.85 33.58 1.80
N GLN A 820 21.46 34.81 1.49
CA GLN A 820 20.53 35.12 0.41
C GLN A 820 21.18 36.11 -0.55
N ILE A 821 21.13 35.79 -1.84
CA ILE A 821 21.75 36.57 -2.91
C ILE A 821 20.67 36.87 -3.95
N ILE A 822 20.62 38.10 -4.45
CA ILE A 822 19.80 38.46 -5.60
C ILE A 822 20.66 38.29 -6.85
N VAL A 823 20.23 37.43 -7.76
CA VAL A 823 21.03 37.09 -8.95
C VAL A 823 21.18 38.32 -9.85
N GLY A 824 22.42 38.76 -10.08
CA GLY A 824 22.75 39.90 -10.95
C GLY A 824 22.97 41.23 -10.22
N GLU A 825 22.80 41.28 -8.89
CA GLU A 825 23.22 42.39 -8.01
C GLU A 825 24.54 42.08 -7.31
#